data_AF-A0A351MNB0-F1
#
_entry.id   AF-A0A351MNB0-F1
#
_cell.length_a   1.000
_cell.length_b   1.000
_cell.length_c   1.000
_cell.angle_alpha   90.00
_cell.angle_beta   90.00
_cell.angle_gamma   90.00
#
_symmetry.space_group_name_H-M   'P 1'
#
loop_
_entity.id
_entity.type
_entity.pdbx_description
1 polymer ?
#
loop_
_entity_poly.entity_id
_entity_poly.type
_entity_poly.pdbx_seq_one_letter_code
_entity_poly.pdbx_strand_id
1 'polypeptide(L)'
;MRKVLPLVLGLCLLGSASAQDLPLKVLYLGLSKGFAHSSVGPGGVAITALGEQTGLWTTKVSADIADLAPDAIGQWDVIFFYTTGDLGLNDAAKQGLLDWVNQGGGLGGIHSATDTYYDWPEYGELMGGYFAGHPWNQVARFNVEDPDHPVVAHLAPSFNFLEEIYIFRNYDREAQHNLISVDNTSVDASQGANVRPDLYYALLWTKDVGQGRVLYNGFGHHDGAFADQRMLDMLTGTVKWLTKLDWQSDPSLIALQQAGDVAGLVARASTGLEVLQTEAVESLGQIDSAAAWNALGDFAAADQPVALRLAALAAMGRSEQGSVTALQPYLDDEDAAVRRAGLRAVARRGGDAAAVVLLDALSSPHADLRALATELLALNDSPAVTDRLLQLLDSGDAEVMAVAISGLLNREDPRIAPALVTAARGLTEANQSVLPALLARLARLANDPAAGALLREHAASANPAVRAAALRAIGGEQIDGLVELVAPALFAENGQVASAAADVVRGRADLDWSAYLSPYITKWQVLGPVAQDFTVANEAATLTKTDATVAGVDGNVSWKPAEARGDGLLDLLATIERRENVAGYAWAVVEAPAAMDAQLRLGSDDGCVVWLNGEKVHEATGNRGLNRDSDRVPVRLRAGRNDLLVKVIQGGGDWSLAVRFGSPAGALAGMSLADPR
;
A
#
# COMPACT_ATOMS: atom_id res chain seq x y z
N MET A 1 28.54 25.91 63.37
CA MET A 1 28.00 25.77 62.00
C MET A 1 27.86 24.28 61.74
N ARG A 2 26.65 23.73 61.90
CA ARG A 2 25.68 23.39 60.83
C ARG A 2 26.25 22.34 59.85
N LYS A 3 25.62 21.19 59.55
CA LYS A 3 24.43 20.46 60.04
C LYS A 3 24.63 19.02 59.51
N VAL A 4 24.40 18.01 60.33
CA VAL A 4 24.26 16.61 59.91
C VAL A 4 22.87 16.45 59.28
N LEU A 5 22.79 15.90 58.07
CA LEU A 5 21.54 15.61 57.37
C LEU A 5 21.25 14.10 57.48
N PRO A 6 20.06 13.66 57.91
CA PRO A 6 19.76 12.24 58.04
C PRO A 6 19.33 11.65 56.68
N LEU A 7 19.84 10.46 56.40
CA LEU A 7 19.42 9.58 55.31
C LEU A 7 18.00 9.07 55.61
N VAL A 8 17.01 9.52 54.83
CA VAL A 8 15.65 8.97 54.88
C VAL A 8 15.63 7.75 53.95
N LEU A 9 15.59 6.56 54.54
CA LEU A 9 15.26 5.32 53.84
C LEU A 9 13.76 5.38 53.48
N GLY A 10 13.45 5.72 52.23
CA GLY A 10 12.11 5.52 51.68
C GLY A 10 11.92 4.04 51.40
N LEU A 11 11.12 3.37 52.23
CA LEU A 11 10.60 2.03 51.94
C LEU A 11 9.66 2.15 50.72
N CYS A 12 10.14 1.81 49.53
CA CYS A 12 9.24 1.54 48.40
C CYS A 12 8.46 0.28 48.73
N LEU A 13 7.20 0.44 49.15
CA LEU A 13 6.21 -0.62 49.10
C LEU A 13 6.00 -0.94 47.62
N LEU A 14 6.70 -1.96 47.12
CA LEU A 14 6.34 -2.65 45.90
C LEU A 14 4.95 -3.22 46.14
N GLY A 15 3.93 -2.61 45.53
CA GLY A 15 2.60 -3.19 45.43
C GLY A 15 2.76 -4.54 44.74
N SER A 16 2.52 -5.61 45.48
CA SER A 16 2.43 -6.96 44.93
C SER A 16 1.24 -6.94 43.98
N ALA A 17 1.47 -7.14 42.67
CA ALA A 17 0.40 -7.51 41.77
C ALA A 17 -0.26 -8.77 42.37
N SER A 18 -1.56 -8.72 42.63
CA SER A 18 -2.32 -9.91 42.98
C SER A 18 -2.09 -10.95 41.89
N ALA A 19 -1.66 -12.16 42.26
CA ALA A 19 -1.75 -13.28 41.34
C ALA A 19 -3.21 -13.42 40.89
N GLN A 20 -3.44 -13.46 39.58
CA GLN A 20 -4.79 -13.60 39.02
C GLN A 20 -5.22 -15.06 39.20
N ASP A 21 -6.36 -15.30 39.83
CA ASP A 21 -6.85 -16.66 40.08
C ASP A 21 -7.33 -17.28 38.75
N LEU A 22 -6.54 -18.20 38.21
CA LEU A 22 -6.91 -19.00 37.04
C LEU A 22 -7.83 -20.17 37.46
N PRO A 23 -8.75 -20.62 36.59
CA PRO A 23 -9.02 -20.10 35.25
C PRO A 23 -9.82 -18.79 35.27
N LEU A 24 -9.51 -17.87 34.35
CA LEU A 24 -10.32 -16.66 34.13
C LEU A 24 -11.77 -17.03 33.75
N LYS A 25 -12.69 -16.12 33.99
CA LYS A 25 -14.10 -16.22 33.58
C LYS A 25 -14.35 -15.31 32.38
N VAL A 26 -14.52 -15.92 31.22
CA VAL A 26 -14.81 -15.23 29.96
C VAL A 26 -16.30 -15.35 29.65
N LEU A 27 -16.97 -14.23 29.44
CA LEU A 27 -18.30 -14.18 28.84
C LEU A 27 -18.15 -13.93 27.33
N TYR A 28 -18.68 -14.82 26.50
CA TYR A 28 -18.89 -14.57 25.08
C TYR A 28 -20.37 -14.21 24.87
N LEU A 29 -20.66 -12.93 24.63
CA LEU A 29 -22.01 -12.45 24.36
C LEU A 29 -22.24 -12.37 22.85
N GLY A 30 -22.92 -13.38 22.32
CA GLY A 30 -23.31 -13.50 20.92
C GLY A 30 -24.78 -13.14 20.72
N LEU A 31 -25.13 -11.85 20.80
CA LEU A 31 -26.51 -11.37 20.68
C LEU A 31 -26.67 -10.38 19.52
N SER A 32 -27.49 -10.74 18.55
CA SER A 32 -27.86 -9.88 17.43
C SER A 32 -29.29 -9.38 17.59
N LYS A 33 -29.45 -8.06 17.74
CA LYS A 33 -30.71 -7.32 17.56
C LYS A 33 -30.75 -6.55 16.23
N GLY A 34 -29.62 -6.53 15.50
CA GLY A 34 -29.51 -6.09 14.12
C GLY A 34 -29.33 -7.27 13.17
N PHE A 35 -28.33 -7.22 12.29
CA PHE A 35 -27.97 -8.33 11.41
C PHE A 35 -27.37 -9.50 12.21
N ALA A 36 -27.71 -10.73 11.85
CA ALA A 36 -27.22 -11.93 12.53
C ALA A 36 -26.22 -12.67 11.64
N HIS A 37 -24.94 -12.65 12.03
CA HIS A 37 -23.87 -13.35 11.33
C HIS A 37 -23.87 -14.84 11.68
N SER A 38 -23.65 -15.71 10.68
CA SER A 38 -23.53 -17.17 10.89
C SER A 38 -22.33 -17.54 11.79
N SER A 39 -21.30 -16.71 11.76
CA SER A 39 -20.02 -16.90 12.42
C SER A 39 -20.00 -16.58 13.92
N VAL A 40 -21.10 -16.07 14.49
CA VAL A 40 -21.26 -15.90 15.95
C VAL A 40 -21.14 -17.24 16.68
N GLY A 41 -21.78 -18.29 16.17
CA GLY A 41 -21.68 -19.63 16.75
C GLY A 41 -20.24 -20.18 16.72
N PRO A 42 -19.60 -20.24 15.54
CA PRO A 42 -18.19 -20.59 15.40
C PRO A 42 -17.24 -19.81 16.31
N GLY A 43 -17.44 -18.49 16.49
CA GLY A 43 -16.63 -17.68 17.39
C GLY A 43 -16.74 -18.10 18.85
N GLY A 44 -17.96 -18.37 19.34
CA GLY A 44 -18.17 -18.89 20.69
C GLY A 44 -17.55 -20.27 20.91
N VAL A 45 -17.61 -21.14 19.89
CA VAL A 45 -16.95 -22.46 19.92
C VAL A 45 -15.43 -22.30 19.99
N ALA A 46 -14.84 -21.42 19.17
CA ALA A 46 -13.40 -21.19 19.16
C ALA A 46 -12.87 -20.68 20.50
N ILE A 47 -13.51 -19.66 21.10
CA ILE A 47 -13.09 -19.10 22.40
C ILE A 47 -13.27 -20.13 23.53
N THR A 48 -14.30 -20.97 23.47
CA THR A 48 -14.49 -22.07 24.43
C THR A 48 -13.38 -23.11 24.29
N ALA A 49 -13.14 -23.57 23.07
CA ALA A 49 -12.11 -24.57 22.78
C ALA A 49 -10.71 -24.07 23.18
N LEU A 50 -10.37 -22.80 22.89
CA LEU A 50 -9.09 -22.21 23.30
C LEU A 50 -8.95 -22.17 24.83
N GLY A 51 -10.01 -21.85 25.58
CA GLY A 51 -9.99 -21.88 27.04
C GLY A 51 -9.78 -23.28 27.60
N GLU A 52 -10.51 -24.27 27.08
CA GLU A 52 -10.38 -25.69 27.46
C GLU A 52 -8.99 -26.24 27.12
N GLN A 53 -8.47 -25.89 25.95
CA GLN A 53 -7.16 -26.30 25.46
C GLN A 53 -6.03 -25.72 26.31
N THR A 54 -6.06 -24.42 26.57
CA THR A 54 -5.00 -23.72 27.31
C THR A 54 -5.11 -23.90 28.82
N GLY A 55 -6.30 -24.17 29.34
CA GLY A 55 -6.61 -24.18 30.77
C GLY A 55 -6.61 -22.79 31.42
N LEU A 56 -6.43 -21.73 30.63
CA LEU A 56 -6.30 -20.36 31.13
C LEU A 56 -7.64 -19.72 31.48
N TRP A 57 -8.72 -20.16 30.85
CA TRP A 57 -10.05 -19.62 31.12
C TRP A 57 -11.17 -20.63 30.91
N THR A 58 -12.31 -20.29 31.47
CA THR A 58 -13.60 -20.93 31.21
C THR A 58 -14.51 -19.94 30.48
N THR A 59 -15.31 -20.45 29.54
CA THR A 59 -16.16 -19.60 28.70
C THR A 59 -17.64 -19.87 29.00
N LYS A 60 -18.42 -18.81 29.22
CA LYS A 60 -19.87 -18.84 29.09
C LYS A 60 -20.26 -18.22 27.75
N VAL A 61 -20.80 -19.02 26.84
CA VAL A 61 -21.46 -18.52 25.62
C VAL A 61 -22.89 -18.16 25.98
N SER A 62 -23.29 -16.90 25.75
CA SER A 62 -24.60 -16.37 26.13
C SER A 62 -25.17 -15.46 25.04
N ALA A 63 -26.48 -15.33 25.04
CA ALA A 63 -27.21 -14.31 24.29
C ALA A 63 -28.17 -13.52 25.23
N ASP A 64 -27.95 -13.60 26.55
CA ASP A 64 -28.78 -12.98 27.56
C ASP A 64 -28.09 -11.76 28.18
N ILE A 65 -28.70 -10.58 28.02
CA ILE A 65 -28.17 -9.32 28.56
C ILE A 65 -28.19 -9.28 30.10
N ALA A 66 -28.90 -10.20 30.77
CA ALA A 66 -28.83 -10.34 32.22
C ALA A 66 -27.42 -10.64 32.74
N ASP A 67 -26.54 -11.21 31.90
CA ASP A 67 -25.13 -11.42 32.24
C ASP A 67 -24.32 -10.12 32.38
N LEU A 68 -24.87 -8.99 31.90
CA LEU A 68 -24.31 -7.64 32.04
C LEU A 68 -25.00 -6.83 33.14
N ALA A 69 -25.93 -7.41 33.90
CA ALA A 69 -26.58 -6.72 35.01
C ALA A 69 -25.56 -6.28 36.06
N PRO A 70 -25.78 -5.17 36.79
CA PRO A 70 -24.81 -4.64 37.75
C PRO A 70 -24.34 -5.63 38.83
N ASP A 71 -25.18 -6.60 39.21
CA ASP A 71 -24.88 -7.66 40.17
C ASP A 71 -24.20 -8.89 39.54
N ALA A 72 -24.24 -9.04 38.22
CA ALA A 72 -23.65 -10.15 37.48
C ALA A 72 -22.31 -9.79 36.82
N ILE A 73 -22.15 -8.55 36.35
CA ILE A 73 -21.02 -8.16 35.47
C ILE A 73 -19.65 -8.33 36.13
N GLY A 74 -19.56 -8.11 37.46
CA GLY A 74 -18.31 -8.22 38.21
C GLY A 74 -17.76 -9.64 38.36
N GLN A 75 -18.50 -10.67 37.93
CA GLN A 75 -17.99 -12.05 37.95
C GLN A 75 -17.10 -12.39 36.75
N TRP A 76 -17.08 -11.54 35.72
CA TRP A 76 -16.35 -11.76 34.48
C TRP A 76 -15.01 -11.01 34.51
N ASP A 77 -13.95 -11.70 34.08
CA ASP A 77 -12.64 -11.09 33.85
C ASP A 77 -12.58 -10.47 32.45
N VAL A 78 -13.19 -11.15 31.47
CA VAL A 78 -13.28 -10.70 30.07
C VAL A 78 -14.70 -10.86 29.56
N ILE A 79 -15.15 -9.88 28.79
CA ILE A 79 -16.41 -9.93 28.06
C ILE A 79 -16.10 -9.71 26.58
N PHE A 80 -16.46 -10.68 25.73
CA PHE A 80 -16.46 -10.52 24.28
C PHE A 80 -17.86 -10.12 23.80
N PHE A 81 -17.93 -9.05 23.03
CA PHE A 81 -19.10 -8.71 22.23
C PHE A 81 -18.88 -9.21 20.81
N TYR A 82 -19.73 -10.14 20.39
CA TYR A 82 -20.03 -10.39 18.99
C TYR A 82 -21.52 -10.10 18.81
N THR A 83 -21.85 -8.81 18.78
CA THR A 83 -23.22 -8.30 18.92
C THR A 83 -23.58 -7.34 17.80
N THR A 84 -24.88 -7.15 17.55
CA THR A 84 -25.39 -6.10 16.65
C THR A 84 -26.67 -5.45 17.19
N GLY A 85 -26.90 -4.19 16.84
CA GLY A 85 -28.10 -3.42 17.18
C GLY A 85 -28.10 -2.85 18.60
N ASP A 86 -29.27 -2.41 19.07
CA ASP A 86 -29.48 -2.03 20.47
C ASP A 86 -29.92 -3.27 21.26
N LEU A 87 -29.07 -3.74 22.19
CA LEU A 87 -29.34 -4.94 22.96
C LEU A 87 -30.39 -4.73 24.08
N GLY A 88 -30.77 -3.49 24.37
CA GLY A 88 -31.80 -3.15 25.35
C GLY A 88 -31.30 -3.02 26.79
N LEU A 89 -30.03 -2.64 27.00
CA LEU A 89 -29.52 -2.32 28.34
C LEU A 89 -30.16 -1.03 28.87
N ASN A 90 -30.60 -1.07 30.13
CA ASN A 90 -31.02 0.12 30.86
C ASN A 90 -29.81 0.97 31.30
N ASP A 91 -30.06 2.20 31.73
CA ASP A 91 -28.99 3.15 32.10
C ASP A 91 -28.08 2.64 33.22
N ALA A 92 -28.62 1.87 34.18
CA ALA A 92 -27.82 1.30 35.26
C ALA A 92 -26.84 0.24 34.75
N ALA A 93 -27.26 -0.63 33.83
CA ALA A 93 -26.38 -1.63 33.22
C ALA A 93 -25.38 -1.00 32.25
N LYS A 94 -25.78 0.06 31.53
CA LYS A 94 -24.88 0.87 30.70
C LYS A 94 -23.75 1.47 31.54
N GLN A 95 -24.09 2.12 32.65
CA GLN A 95 -23.09 2.66 33.58
C GLN A 95 -22.25 1.54 34.21
N GLY A 96 -22.87 0.42 34.58
CA GLY A 96 -22.17 -0.74 35.13
C GLY A 96 -21.09 -1.29 34.20
N LEU A 97 -21.34 -1.36 32.89
CA LEU A 97 -20.34 -1.75 31.90
C LEU A 97 -19.16 -0.78 31.85
N LEU A 98 -19.44 0.53 31.82
CA LEU A 98 -18.39 1.56 31.82
C LEU A 98 -17.55 1.51 33.10
N ASP A 99 -18.19 1.37 34.25
CA ASP A 99 -17.53 1.28 35.55
C ASP A 99 -16.68 0.01 35.65
N TRP A 100 -17.18 -1.13 35.18
CA TRP A 100 -16.47 -2.40 35.17
C TRP A 100 -15.19 -2.34 34.34
N VAL A 101 -15.23 -1.79 33.12
CA VAL A 101 -14.01 -1.58 32.33
C VAL A 101 -13.05 -0.63 33.06
N ASN A 102 -13.54 0.52 33.55
CA ASN A 102 -12.71 1.48 34.28
C ASN A 102 -12.02 0.87 35.52
N GLN A 103 -12.61 -0.17 36.12
CA GLN A 103 -12.09 -0.87 37.30
C GLN A 103 -11.18 -2.06 37.00
N GLY A 104 -10.94 -2.39 35.73
CA GLY A 104 -10.01 -3.46 35.34
C GLY A 104 -10.59 -4.54 34.42
N GLY A 105 -11.88 -4.47 34.09
CA GLY A 105 -12.52 -5.39 33.16
C GLY A 105 -11.93 -5.34 31.75
N GLY A 106 -11.80 -6.50 31.10
CA GLY A 106 -11.32 -6.62 29.72
C GLY A 106 -12.45 -6.74 28.71
N LEU A 107 -12.67 -5.73 27.87
CA LEU A 107 -13.71 -5.77 26.83
C LEU A 107 -13.12 -6.07 25.45
N GLY A 108 -13.57 -7.14 24.81
CA GLY A 108 -13.20 -7.49 23.43
C GLY A 108 -14.38 -7.31 22.47
N GLY A 109 -14.21 -6.59 21.37
CA GLY A 109 -15.15 -6.54 20.25
C GLY A 109 -14.69 -7.45 19.11
N ILE A 110 -15.61 -8.26 18.56
CA ILE A 110 -15.35 -9.10 17.39
C ILE A 110 -16.27 -8.67 16.25
N HIS A 111 -15.67 -8.39 15.10
CA HIS A 111 -16.29 -8.06 13.81
C HIS A 111 -17.47 -7.08 13.90
N SER A 112 -18.66 -7.60 14.18
CA SER A 112 -19.90 -6.84 14.25
C SER A 112 -20.08 -5.98 15.50
N ALA A 113 -19.21 -6.07 16.51
CA ALA A 113 -19.34 -5.32 17.77
C ALA A 113 -19.49 -3.79 17.59
N THR A 114 -18.93 -3.22 16.53
CA THR A 114 -19.07 -1.79 16.19
C THR A 114 -20.41 -1.41 15.56
N ASP A 115 -21.22 -2.39 15.14
CA ASP A 115 -22.62 -2.27 14.68
C ASP A 115 -23.59 -2.38 15.89
N THR A 116 -23.18 -1.92 17.08
CA THR A 116 -23.96 -1.98 18.32
C THR A 116 -24.10 -0.58 18.95
N TYR A 117 -25.27 -0.28 19.54
CA TYR A 117 -25.57 0.94 20.33
C TYR A 117 -25.24 2.30 19.70
N TYR A 118 -25.70 2.56 18.48
CA TYR A 118 -25.45 3.84 17.80
C TYR A 118 -25.91 5.11 18.55
N ASP A 119 -26.90 4.99 19.42
CA ASP A 119 -27.44 6.11 20.21
C ASP A 119 -26.78 6.28 21.59
N TRP A 120 -25.69 5.57 21.87
CA TRP A 120 -24.98 5.62 23.15
C TRP A 120 -23.51 6.04 22.98
N PRO A 121 -23.21 7.35 22.87
CA PRO A 121 -21.88 7.87 22.53
C PRO A 121 -20.71 7.25 23.31
N GLU A 122 -20.90 7.02 24.61
CA GLU A 122 -19.90 6.44 25.50
C GLU A 122 -19.50 5.01 25.07
N TYR A 123 -20.42 4.22 24.49
CA TYR A 123 -20.07 2.92 23.90
C TYR A 123 -19.21 3.08 22.64
N GLY A 124 -19.55 4.05 21.78
CA GLY A 124 -18.74 4.39 20.61
C GLY A 124 -17.32 4.81 20.99
N GLU A 125 -17.18 5.62 22.03
CA GLU A 125 -15.87 6.00 22.59
C GLU A 125 -15.14 4.80 23.21
N LEU A 126 -15.86 3.91 23.89
CA LEU A 126 -15.31 2.70 24.49
C LEU A 126 -14.76 1.75 23.43
N MET A 127 -15.53 1.46 22.38
CA MET A 127 -15.16 0.56 21.29
C MET A 127 -14.20 1.20 20.26
N GLY A 128 -14.14 2.53 20.21
CA GLY A 128 -13.25 3.30 19.34
C GLY A 128 -13.88 3.78 18.02
N GLY A 129 -15.17 3.50 17.79
CA GLY A 129 -15.92 3.95 16.63
C GLY A 129 -17.19 3.13 16.41
N TYR A 130 -17.96 3.52 15.40
CA TYR A 130 -19.16 2.80 14.96
C TYR A 130 -19.03 2.34 13.52
N PHE A 131 -19.66 1.22 13.20
CA PHE A 131 -19.81 0.77 11.83
C PHE A 131 -20.44 1.86 10.94
N ALA A 132 -19.90 2.02 9.73
CA ALA A 132 -20.34 2.98 8.73
C ALA A 132 -20.43 2.41 7.31
N GLY A 133 -19.98 1.17 7.09
CA GLY A 133 -20.06 0.49 5.80
C GLY A 133 -19.08 -0.69 5.72
N HIS A 134 -19.21 -1.50 4.67
CA HIS A 134 -18.34 -2.64 4.40
C HIS A 134 -18.06 -2.78 2.88
N PRO A 135 -17.30 -1.83 2.29
CA PRO A 135 -17.13 -1.78 0.84
C PRO A 135 -16.43 -3.01 0.25
N TRP A 136 -15.72 -3.80 1.07
CA TRP A 136 -14.95 -4.94 0.61
C TRP A 136 -15.33 -6.22 1.34
N ASN A 137 -15.58 -7.28 0.56
CA ASN A 137 -15.69 -8.65 1.05
C ASN A 137 -14.86 -9.55 0.11
N GLN A 138 -13.57 -9.69 0.42
CA GLN A 138 -12.59 -10.31 -0.46
C GLN A 138 -11.33 -10.72 0.31
N VAL A 139 -10.42 -11.43 -0.36
CA VAL A 139 -9.05 -11.57 0.13
C VAL A 139 -8.34 -10.23 -0.05
N ALA A 140 -7.89 -9.65 1.05
CA ALA A 140 -7.09 -8.43 1.08
C ALA A 140 -5.77 -8.66 1.80
N ARG A 141 -4.81 -7.76 1.60
CA ARG A 141 -3.55 -7.72 2.34
C ARG A 141 -3.72 -6.77 3.52
N PHE A 142 -3.21 -7.19 4.68
CA PHE A 142 -3.24 -6.43 5.91
C PHE A 142 -1.82 -6.18 6.40
N ASN A 143 -1.58 -4.98 6.93
CA ASN A 143 -0.30 -4.55 7.49
C ASN A 143 -0.33 -4.67 9.00
N VAL A 144 0.72 -5.22 9.59
CA VAL A 144 0.93 -5.21 11.05
C VAL A 144 1.67 -3.92 11.42
N GLU A 145 1.02 -3.04 12.17
CA GLU A 145 1.54 -1.70 12.50
C GLU A 145 2.45 -1.68 13.72
N ASP A 146 2.16 -2.53 14.71
CA ASP A 146 3.02 -2.76 15.87
C ASP A 146 3.34 -4.26 15.97
N PRO A 147 4.41 -4.74 15.30
CA PRO A 147 4.77 -6.15 15.28
C PRO A 147 5.29 -6.67 16.62
N ASP A 148 5.64 -5.77 17.56
CA ASP A 148 6.05 -6.16 18.90
C ASP A 148 4.84 -6.29 19.84
N HIS A 149 3.67 -5.75 19.45
CA HIS A 149 2.45 -5.93 20.22
C HIS A 149 2.05 -7.40 20.24
N PRO A 150 1.87 -7.99 21.42
CA PRO A 150 1.92 -9.43 21.51
C PRO A 150 0.69 -10.10 20.88
N VAL A 151 -0.46 -9.41 20.80
CA VAL A 151 -1.66 -9.87 20.06
C VAL A 151 -1.39 -10.19 18.60
N VAL A 152 -0.36 -9.57 17.99
CA VAL A 152 -0.05 -9.68 16.56
C VAL A 152 1.39 -10.11 16.28
N ALA A 153 2.20 -10.38 17.31
CA ALA A 153 3.63 -10.68 17.17
C ALA A 153 3.93 -11.99 16.42
N HIS A 154 2.97 -12.92 16.36
CA HIS A 154 3.06 -14.16 15.58
C HIS A 154 2.80 -13.94 14.08
N LEU A 155 2.32 -12.77 13.67
CA LEU A 155 1.96 -12.48 12.30
C LEU A 155 3.17 -12.02 11.47
N ALA A 156 3.15 -12.32 10.18
CA ALA A 156 4.08 -11.70 9.24
C ALA A 156 3.81 -10.18 9.15
N PRO A 157 4.81 -9.35 8.79
CA PRO A 157 4.64 -7.89 8.69
C PRO A 157 3.47 -7.46 7.80
N SER A 158 3.14 -8.29 6.81
CA SER A 158 1.85 -8.25 6.14
C SER A 158 1.38 -9.67 5.79
N PHE A 159 0.07 -9.86 5.68
CA PHE A 159 -0.52 -11.15 5.33
C PHE A 159 -1.85 -10.99 4.58
N ASN A 160 -2.22 -12.01 3.80
CA ASN A 160 -3.50 -12.07 3.12
C ASN A 160 -4.55 -12.81 3.97
N PHE A 161 -5.77 -12.29 4.02
CA PHE A 161 -6.90 -12.92 4.72
C PHE A 161 -8.22 -12.59 4.01
N LEU A 162 -9.18 -13.52 3.99
CA LEU A 162 -10.52 -13.30 3.45
C LEU A 162 -11.40 -12.66 4.53
N GLU A 163 -11.89 -11.45 4.30
CA GLU A 163 -12.69 -10.74 5.30
C GLU A 163 -13.74 -9.81 4.68
N GLU A 164 -14.84 -9.55 5.42
CA GLU A 164 -15.73 -8.41 5.20
C GLU A 164 -15.21 -7.21 6.00
N ILE A 165 -14.59 -6.26 5.31
CA ILE A 165 -13.82 -5.19 5.93
C ILE A 165 -14.74 -4.00 6.24
N TYR A 166 -14.92 -3.73 7.54
CA TYR A 166 -15.73 -2.61 8.01
C TYR A 166 -14.95 -1.30 7.95
N ILE A 167 -15.67 -0.22 7.65
CA ILE A 167 -15.18 1.16 7.79
C ILE A 167 -15.99 1.86 8.89
N PHE A 168 -15.36 2.80 9.59
CA PHE A 168 -15.88 3.31 10.85
C PHE A 168 -16.12 4.83 10.82
N ARG A 169 -17.26 5.26 11.37
CA ARG A 169 -17.54 6.67 11.72
C ARG A 169 -17.14 6.93 13.16
N ASN A 170 -16.84 8.19 13.46
CA ASN A 170 -16.36 8.64 14.78
C ASN A 170 -15.10 7.90 15.25
N TYR A 171 -14.28 7.47 14.28
CA TYR A 171 -13.00 6.85 14.52
C TYR A 171 -11.90 7.90 14.47
N ASP A 172 -11.04 7.94 15.48
CA ASP A 172 -9.84 8.76 15.50
C ASP A 172 -8.62 7.84 15.62
N ARG A 173 -7.79 7.84 14.58
CA ARG A 173 -6.58 7.01 14.51
C ARG A 173 -5.62 7.29 15.66
N GLU A 174 -5.47 8.54 16.04
CA GLU A 174 -4.50 8.96 17.07
C GLU A 174 -5.00 8.67 18.49
N ALA A 175 -6.31 8.44 18.64
CA ALA A 175 -6.92 8.05 19.91
C ALA A 175 -6.86 6.53 20.16
N GLN A 176 -6.46 5.74 19.17
CA GLN A 176 -6.34 4.27 19.28
C GLN A 176 -4.88 3.83 19.13
N HIS A 177 -4.53 2.70 19.75
CA HIS A 177 -3.32 1.98 19.42
C HIS A 177 -3.61 0.92 18.36
N ASN A 178 -3.40 1.30 17.09
CA ASN A 178 -3.67 0.48 15.91
C ASN A 178 -2.65 -0.65 15.78
N LEU A 179 -3.11 -1.89 15.64
CA LEU A 179 -2.24 -3.06 15.45
C LEU A 179 -2.27 -3.59 14.02
N ILE A 180 -3.43 -3.50 13.35
CA ILE A 180 -3.60 -3.97 11.97
C ILE A 180 -4.42 -2.96 11.17
N SER A 181 -3.96 -2.66 9.96
CA SER A 181 -4.70 -1.90 8.94
C SER A 181 -4.75 -2.62 7.59
N VAL A 182 -5.67 -2.17 6.74
CA VAL A 182 -5.77 -2.62 5.35
C VAL A 182 -4.64 -2.03 4.52
N ASP A 183 -4.01 -2.85 3.70
CA ASP A 183 -3.14 -2.36 2.64
C ASP A 183 -3.99 -1.88 1.46
N ASN A 184 -4.04 -0.56 1.26
CA ASN A 184 -4.81 0.09 0.21
C ASN A 184 -4.46 -0.35 -1.22
N THR A 185 -3.30 -0.98 -1.46
CA THR A 185 -2.96 -1.53 -2.78
C THR A 185 -3.67 -2.85 -3.08
N SER A 186 -4.30 -3.47 -2.07
CA SER A 186 -4.99 -4.75 -2.18
C SER A 186 -6.51 -4.64 -2.31
N VAL A 187 -7.04 -3.42 -2.20
CA VAL A 187 -8.48 -3.10 -2.32
C VAL A 187 -8.69 -1.84 -3.15
N ASP A 188 -9.90 -1.61 -3.65
CA ASP A 188 -10.27 -0.30 -4.21
C ASP A 188 -10.54 0.69 -3.06
N ALA A 189 -9.47 1.27 -2.53
CA ALA A 189 -9.50 2.18 -1.38
C ALA A 189 -10.39 3.42 -1.58
N SER A 190 -10.76 3.75 -2.83
CA SER A 190 -11.65 4.88 -3.13
C SER A 190 -13.08 4.66 -2.62
N GLN A 191 -13.51 3.41 -2.45
CA GLN A 191 -14.88 3.06 -2.03
C GLN A 191 -15.18 3.43 -0.57
N GLY A 192 -14.16 3.58 0.28
CA GLY A 192 -14.31 4.03 1.66
C GLY A 192 -14.04 5.52 1.89
N ALA A 193 -13.61 6.25 0.85
CA ALA A 193 -13.10 7.63 0.98
C ALA A 193 -14.15 8.64 1.45
N ASN A 194 -15.44 8.33 1.24
CA ASN A 194 -16.57 9.13 1.74
C ASN A 194 -16.72 9.08 3.26
N VAL A 195 -16.23 8.01 3.91
CA VAL A 195 -16.22 7.85 5.37
C VAL A 195 -14.85 8.14 5.96
N ARG A 196 -13.78 7.73 5.26
CA ARG A 196 -12.37 7.90 5.65
C ARG A 196 -11.59 8.63 4.57
N PRO A 197 -11.64 9.98 4.54
CA PRO A 197 -10.91 10.78 3.54
C PRO A 197 -9.39 10.65 3.64
N ASP A 198 -8.88 10.26 4.81
CA ASP A 198 -7.46 9.96 5.06
C ASP A 198 -7.02 8.60 4.47
N LEU A 199 -7.97 7.83 3.92
CA LEU A 199 -7.77 6.50 3.33
C LEU A 199 -7.10 5.53 4.32
N TYR A 200 -7.27 5.74 5.62
CA TYR A 200 -6.76 4.83 6.63
C TYR A 200 -7.88 3.94 7.14
N TYR A 201 -7.74 2.64 6.92
CA TYR A 201 -8.75 1.65 7.31
C TYR A 201 -8.14 0.72 8.36
N ALA A 202 -8.44 1.02 9.63
CA ALA A 202 -8.07 0.17 10.75
C ALA A 202 -8.86 -1.14 10.71
N LEU A 203 -8.27 -2.21 11.23
CA LEU A 203 -8.93 -3.51 11.34
C LEU A 203 -8.83 -4.10 12.74
N LEU A 204 -7.72 -3.84 13.44
CA LEU A 204 -7.52 -4.28 14.82
C LEU A 204 -6.84 -3.15 15.60
N TRP A 205 -7.43 -2.74 16.71
CA TRP A 205 -6.87 -1.71 17.59
C TRP A 205 -7.15 -1.99 19.06
N THR A 206 -6.38 -1.30 19.91
CA THR A 206 -6.44 -1.40 21.36
C THR A 206 -6.56 -0.03 22.01
N LYS A 207 -7.10 -0.03 23.23
CA LYS A 207 -7.27 1.16 24.07
C LYS A 207 -7.20 0.80 25.55
N ASP A 208 -6.43 1.55 26.33
CA ASP A 208 -6.52 1.49 27.80
C ASP A 208 -7.67 2.40 28.28
N VAL A 209 -8.49 1.90 29.21
CA VAL A 209 -9.64 2.63 29.77
C VAL A 209 -9.66 2.48 31.27
N GLY A 210 -9.29 3.55 31.99
CA GLY A 210 -9.10 3.50 33.43
C GLY A 210 -8.04 2.46 33.81
N GLN A 211 -8.44 1.44 34.57
CA GLN A 211 -7.59 0.29 34.91
C GLN A 211 -7.76 -0.89 33.95
N GLY A 212 -8.80 -0.91 33.12
CA GLY A 212 -9.08 -1.97 32.17
C GLY A 212 -8.55 -1.71 30.77
N ARG A 213 -8.92 -2.61 29.85
CA ARG A 213 -8.47 -2.61 28.47
C ARG A 213 -9.63 -2.94 27.54
N VAL A 214 -9.61 -2.31 26.37
CA VAL A 214 -10.55 -2.58 25.28
C VAL A 214 -9.76 -2.95 24.03
N LEU A 215 -10.21 -3.98 23.32
CA LEU A 215 -9.66 -4.39 22.03
C LEU A 215 -10.80 -4.58 21.05
N TYR A 216 -10.67 -4.04 19.84
CA TYR A 216 -11.55 -4.40 18.73
C TYR A 216 -10.77 -5.21 17.68
N ASN A 217 -11.35 -6.33 17.27
CA ASN A 217 -10.86 -7.19 16.21
C ASN A 217 -11.93 -7.26 15.10
N GLY A 218 -11.65 -6.65 13.96
CA GLY A 218 -12.55 -6.62 12.80
C GLY A 218 -12.64 -7.95 12.04
N PHE A 219 -11.77 -8.92 12.31
CA PHE A 219 -11.85 -10.25 11.72
C PHE A 219 -13.00 -11.07 12.32
N GLY A 220 -13.54 -11.98 11.50
CA GLY A 220 -14.48 -13.00 11.95
C GLY A 220 -15.85 -12.97 11.28
N HIS A 221 -16.03 -12.27 10.15
CA HIS A 221 -17.27 -12.35 9.37
C HIS A 221 -17.55 -13.78 8.90
N HIS A 222 -16.53 -14.43 8.35
CA HIS A 222 -16.65 -15.74 7.72
C HIS A 222 -16.45 -16.85 8.75
N ASP A 223 -17.29 -17.89 8.71
CA ASP A 223 -17.19 -19.05 9.62
C ASP A 223 -15.77 -19.66 9.61
N GLY A 224 -15.15 -19.71 8.43
CA GLY A 224 -13.79 -20.24 8.24
C GLY A 224 -12.68 -19.43 8.90
N ALA A 225 -12.92 -18.18 9.30
CA ALA A 225 -11.94 -17.37 10.01
C ALA A 225 -11.53 -18.02 11.35
N PHE A 226 -12.48 -18.66 12.03
CA PHE A 226 -12.24 -19.35 13.31
C PHE A 226 -11.58 -20.72 13.17
N ALA A 227 -11.28 -21.16 11.94
CA ALA A 227 -10.44 -22.33 11.67
C ALA A 227 -9.00 -21.94 11.29
N ASP A 228 -8.71 -20.63 11.11
CA ASP A 228 -7.37 -20.14 10.78
C ASP A 228 -6.54 -19.95 12.05
N GLN A 229 -5.36 -20.57 12.11
CA GLN A 229 -4.49 -20.50 13.28
C GLN A 229 -4.10 -19.07 13.66
N ARG A 230 -3.92 -18.18 12.67
CA ARG A 230 -3.58 -16.77 12.92
C ARG A 230 -4.68 -16.07 13.73
N MET A 231 -5.95 -16.39 13.44
CA MET A 231 -7.10 -15.86 14.17
C MET A 231 -7.19 -16.47 15.57
N LEU A 232 -6.95 -17.77 15.72
CA LEU A 232 -6.95 -18.44 17.03
C LEU A 232 -5.86 -17.88 17.96
N ASP A 233 -4.68 -17.63 17.41
CA ASP A 233 -3.56 -17.01 18.13
C ASP A 233 -3.88 -15.55 18.51
N MET A 234 -4.48 -14.77 17.59
CA MET A 234 -4.97 -13.41 17.89
C MET A 234 -6.01 -13.40 19.03
N LEU A 235 -6.95 -14.36 19.04
CA LEU A 235 -7.97 -14.46 20.09
C LEU A 235 -7.35 -14.84 21.45
N THR A 236 -6.42 -15.79 21.46
CA THR A 236 -5.67 -16.17 22.66
C THR A 236 -4.88 -14.98 23.20
N GLY A 237 -4.20 -14.27 22.30
CA GLY A 237 -3.47 -13.06 22.63
C GLY A 237 -4.36 -11.95 23.15
N THR A 238 -5.56 -11.81 22.57
CA THR A 238 -6.56 -10.83 23.02
C THR A 238 -6.95 -11.08 24.47
N VAL A 239 -7.29 -12.32 24.86
CA VAL A 239 -7.64 -12.63 26.26
C VAL A 239 -6.48 -12.30 27.20
N LYS A 240 -5.26 -12.78 26.87
CA LYS A 240 -4.06 -12.51 27.68
C LYS A 240 -3.80 -11.01 27.85
N TRP A 241 -3.86 -10.26 26.75
CA TRP A 241 -3.62 -8.82 26.76
C TRP A 241 -4.69 -8.04 27.54
N LEU A 242 -5.97 -8.38 27.35
CA LEU A 242 -7.09 -7.72 28.03
C LEU A 242 -7.00 -7.85 29.55
N THR A 243 -6.55 -9.01 30.05
CA THR A 243 -6.42 -9.26 31.48
C THR A 243 -5.07 -8.90 32.07
N LYS A 244 -4.13 -8.39 31.26
CA LYS A 244 -2.73 -8.15 31.66
C LYS A 244 -2.06 -9.42 32.19
N LEU A 245 -2.52 -10.59 31.76
CA LEU A 245 -1.74 -11.81 31.95
C LEU A 245 -0.41 -11.58 31.24
N ASP A 246 0.68 -11.83 31.97
CA ASP A 246 2.02 -11.66 31.41
C ASP A 246 2.12 -12.49 30.12
N TRP A 247 2.65 -11.87 29.08
CA TRP A 247 2.85 -12.51 27.78
C TRP A 247 4.10 -13.38 27.76
N GLN A 248 4.87 -13.36 28.85
CA GLN A 248 5.77 -14.46 29.13
C GLN A 248 4.94 -15.72 29.37
N SER A 249 5.27 -16.75 28.58
CA SER A 249 5.15 -18.20 28.78
C SER A 249 4.24 -18.65 29.93
N ASP A 250 3.48 -19.73 29.71
CA ASP A 250 2.99 -20.61 30.81
C ASP A 250 3.91 -20.46 32.05
N PRO A 251 3.43 -20.00 33.22
CA PRO A 251 4.31 -19.68 34.35
C PRO A 251 5.26 -20.82 34.74
N SER A 252 4.91 -22.07 34.38
CA SER A 252 5.82 -23.21 34.49
C SER A 252 7.00 -23.15 33.52
N LEU A 253 6.81 -22.75 32.27
CA LEU A 253 7.87 -22.54 31.27
C LEU A 253 8.83 -21.42 31.69
N ILE A 254 8.32 -20.30 32.22
CA ILE A 254 9.17 -19.22 32.76
C ILE A 254 10.02 -19.75 33.91
N ALA A 255 9.42 -20.47 34.85
CA ALA A 255 10.13 -21.02 35.99
C ALA A 255 11.22 -22.01 35.55
N LEU A 256 10.93 -22.87 34.57
CA LEU A 256 11.90 -23.80 33.99
C LEU A 256 13.04 -23.06 33.28
N GLN A 257 12.72 -22.04 32.49
CA GLN A 257 13.70 -21.21 31.81
C GLN A 257 14.62 -20.47 32.80
N GLN A 258 14.05 -19.78 33.78
CA GLN A 258 14.80 -19.05 34.82
C GLN A 258 15.66 -19.98 35.68
N ALA A 259 15.21 -21.21 35.89
CA ALA A 259 15.98 -22.26 36.56
C ALA A 259 17.09 -22.86 35.68
N GLY A 260 17.11 -22.56 34.37
CA GLY A 260 17.99 -23.20 33.41
C GLY A 260 17.67 -24.69 33.19
N ASP A 261 16.44 -25.11 33.47
CA ASP A 261 15.99 -26.50 33.40
C ASP A 261 15.66 -26.92 31.95
N VAL A 262 16.72 -27.21 31.20
CA VAL A 262 16.64 -27.73 29.83
C VAL A 262 15.80 -29.01 29.76
N ALA A 263 15.93 -29.92 30.74
CA ALA A 263 15.22 -31.19 30.71
C ALA A 263 13.70 -31.00 30.89
N GLY A 264 13.29 -30.11 31.79
CA GLY A 264 11.88 -29.75 31.97
C GLY A 264 11.29 -29.07 30.73
N LEU A 265 12.03 -28.16 30.09
CA LEU A 265 11.59 -27.55 28.83
C LEU A 265 11.47 -28.56 27.69
N VAL A 266 12.42 -29.50 27.54
CA VAL A 266 12.33 -30.59 26.55
C VAL A 266 11.10 -31.47 26.80
N ALA A 267 10.83 -31.81 28.06
CA ALA A 267 9.64 -32.60 28.42
C ALA A 267 8.35 -31.88 28.06
N ARG A 268 8.30 -30.55 28.26
CA ARG A 268 7.15 -29.71 27.90
C ARG A 268 7.01 -29.55 26.38
N ALA A 269 8.13 -29.37 25.67
CA ALA A 269 8.16 -29.36 24.21
C ALA A 269 7.72 -30.70 23.59
N SER A 270 7.88 -31.80 24.31
CA SER A 270 7.46 -33.13 23.88
C SER A 270 6.01 -33.49 24.26
N THR A 271 5.32 -32.66 25.05
CA THR A 271 3.98 -32.95 25.59
C THR A 271 3.08 -31.71 25.66
N GLY A 272 1.98 -31.71 24.92
CA GLY A 272 0.98 -30.63 24.98
C GLY A 272 0.48 -30.19 23.61
N LEU A 273 -0.14 -29.01 23.58
CA LEU A 273 -0.58 -28.35 22.35
C LEU A 273 0.61 -27.81 21.59
N GLU A 274 0.53 -27.80 20.26
CA GLU A 274 1.59 -27.33 19.36
C GLU A 274 2.13 -25.94 19.77
N VAL A 275 1.25 -25.01 20.16
CA VAL A 275 1.65 -23.67 20.63
C VAL A 275 2.52 -23.70 21.90
N LEU A 276 2.18 -24.57 22.87
CA LEU A 276 2.96 -24.73 24.10
C LEU A 276 4.26 -25.50 23.83
N GLN A 277 4.24 -26.40 22.85
CA GLN A 277 5.44 -27.10 22.42
C GLN A 277 6.42 -26.12 21.76
N THR A 278 5.94 -25.25 20.86
CA THR A 278 6.76 -24.20 20.24
C THR A 278 7.25 -23.19 21.28
N GLU A 279 6.42 -22.76 22.23
CA GLU A 279 6.84 -21.86 23.33
C GLU A 279 7.94 -22.49 24.21
N ALA A 280 7.84 -23.78 24.49
CA ALA A 280 8.87 -24.51 25.23
C ALA A 280 10.19 -24.59 24.45
N VAL A 281 10.12 -24.85 23.14
CA VAL A 281 11.29 -24.86 22.25
C VAL A 281 11.91 -23.46 22.16
N GLU A 282 11.11 -22.40 22.06
CA GLU A 282 11.62 -21.03 22.02
C GLU A 282 12.28 -20.61 23.34
N SER A 283 11.74 -21.09 24.47
CA SER A 283 12.31 -20.87 25.80
C SER A 283 13.70 -21.52 25.95
N LEU A 284 13.96 -22.64 25.28
CA LEU A 284 15.31 -23.25 25.24
C LEU A 284 16.35 -22.30 24.63
N GLY A 285 15.98 -21.55 23.59
CA GLY A 285 16.88 -20.58 22.94
C GLY A 285 17.32 -19.41 23.81
N GLN A 286 16.66 -19.21 24.94
CA GLN A 286 16.98 -18.17 25.91
C GLN A 286 17.89 -18.67 27.05
N ILE A 287 18.21 -19.97 27.08
CA ILE A 287 19.16 -20.55 28.01
C ILE A 287 20.54 -20.62 27.33
N ASP A 288 21.49 -19.85 27.84
CA ASP A 288 22.87 -19.88 27.36
C ASP A 288 23.60 -21.16 27.83
N SER A 289 23.34 -22.28 27.15
CA SER A 289 24.01 -23.56 27.44
C SER A 289 24.12 -24.45 26.20
N ALA A 290 25.20 -25.25 26.15
CA ALA A 290 25.38 -26.25 25.10
C ALA A 290 24.28 -27.32 25.11
N ALA A 291 23.70 -27.63 26.28
CA ALA A 291 22.60 -28.57 26.41
C ALA A 291 21.33 -28.03 25.72
N ALA A 292 21.01 -26.76 25.92
CA ALA A 292 19.88 -26.10 25.25
C ALA A 292 20.12 -26.04 23.73
N TRP A 293 21.32 -25.68 23.29
CA TRP A 293 21.68 -25.68 21.86
C TRP A 293 21.49 -27.07 21.21
N ASN A 294 21.95 -28.13 21.86
CA ASN A 294 21.78 -29.49 21.34
C ASN A 294 20.30 -29.88 21.27
N ALA A 295 19.51 -29.55 22.30
CA ALA A 295 18.07 -29.81 22.30
C ALA A 295 17.34 -29.06 21.17
N LEU A 296 17.74 -27.82 20.86
CA LEU A 296 17.22 -27.10 19.70
C LEU A 296 17.57 -27.81 18.39
N GLY A 297 18.78 -28.37 18.27
CA GLY A 297 19.17 -29.20 17.12
C GLY A 297 18.26 -30.43 16.95
N ASP A 298 17.92 -31.10 18.06
CA ASP A 298 17.00 -32.24 18.05
C ASP A 298 15.59 -31.82 17.60
N PHE A 299 15.10 -30.65 18.03
CA PHE A 299 13.79 -30.11 17.59
C PHE A 299 13.80 -29.56 16.16
N ALA A 300 14.97 -29.22 15.60
CA ALA A 300 15.13 -28.79 14.21
C ALA A 300 15.25 -29.96 13.22
N ALA A 301 15.42 -31.19 13.71
CA ALA A 301 15.62 -32.39 12.91
C ALA A 301 14.44 -32.68 11.95
N ALA A 302 14.73 -33.42 10.88
CA ALA A 302 13.79 -33.66 9.77
C ALA A 302 12.56 -34.49 10.16
N ASP A 303 12.62 -35.25 11.26
CA ASP A 303 11.54 -36.09 11.77
C ASP A 303 10.56 -35.33 12.69
N GLN A 304 10.83 -34.07 13.01
CA GLN A 304 9.98 -33.24 13.85
C GLN A 304 8.85 -32.56 13.05
N PRO A 305 7.72 -32.22 13.69
CA PRO A 305 6.70 -31.36 13.09
C PRO A 305 7.28 -30.03 12.62
N VAL A 306 6.87 -29.55 11.44
CA VAL A 306 7.40 -28.32 10.83
C VAL A 306 7.35 -27.14 11.80
N ALA A 307 6.27 -26.96 12.57
CA ALA A 307 6.16 -25.89 13.56
C ALA A 307 7.29 -25.89 14.60
N LEU A 308 7.65 -27.07 15.14
CA LEU A 308 8.77 -27.20 16.09
C LEU A 308 10.10 -26.94 15.42
N ARG A 309 10.28 -27.39 14.17
CA ARG A 309 11.49 -27.12 13.40
C ARG A 309 11.71 -25.62 13.18
N LEU A 310 10.64 -24.89 12.83
CA LEU A 310 10.68 -23.44 12.64
C LEU A 310 10.97 -22.72 13.97
N ALA A 311 10.30 -23.10 15.06
CA ALA A 311 10.54 -22.56 16.39
C ALA A 311 11.98 -22.78 16.86
N ALA A 312 12.51 -23.99 16.64
CA ALA A 312 13.88 -24.35 16.97
C ALA A 312 14.89 -23.52 16.19
N LEU A 313 14.74 -23.38 14.86
CA LEU A 313 15.62 -22.55 14.04
C LEU A 313 15.56 -21.07 14.43
N ALA A 314 14.38 -20.55 14.75
CA ALA A 314 14.23 -19.18 15.25
C ALA A 314 14.98 -18.99 16.58
N ALA A 315 14.87 -19.96 17.50
CA ALA A 315 15.59 -19.98 18.77
C ALA A 315 17.12 -20.08 18.58
N MET A 316 17.59 -20.94 17.67
CA MET A 316 19.01 -21.07 17.32
C MET A 316 19.60 -19.79 16.71
N GLY A 317 18.79 -19.02 15.98
CA GLY A 317 19.18 -17.72 15.44
C GLY A 317 19.41 -16.65 16.51
N ARG A 318 18.77 -16.79 17.69
CA ARG A 318 18.91 -15.87 18.84
C ARG A 318 19.94 -16.32 19.87
N SER A 319 20.20 -17.64 19.94
CA SER A 319 21.11 -18.24 20.91
C SER A 319 22.55 -17.71 20.74
N GLU A 320 23.20 -17.38 21.85
CA GLU A 320 24.63 -17.03 21.87
C GLU A 320 25.51 -18.25 21.59
N GLN A 321 25.04 -19.45 21.94
CA GLN A 321 25.69 -20.72 21.60
C GLN A 321 25.55 -21.07 20.12
N GLY A 322 26.46 -21.93 19.65
CA GLY A 322 26.48 -22.44 18.27
C GLY A 322 27.22 -21.54 17.28
N SER A 323 27.48 -22.07 16.08
CA SER A 323 28.12 -21.32 14.98
C SER A 323 27.15 -21.14 13.82
N VAL A 324 27.38 -20.12 12.99
CA VAL A 324 26.63 -19.93 11.73
C VAL A 324 26.72 -21.19 10.84
N THR A 325 27.87 -21.88 10.84
CA THR A 325 28.08 -23.13 10.09
C THR A 325 27.09 -24.23 10.48
N ALA A 326 26.69 -24.29 11.75
CA ALA A 326 25.72 -25.29 12.21
C ALA A 326 24.31 -25.09 11.65
N LEU A 327 24.02 -23.91 11.06
CA LEU A 327 22.73 -23.61 10.43
C LEU A 327 22.71 -23.88 8.92
N GLN A 328 23.87 -24.07 8.29
CA GLN A 328 23.95 -24.31 6.84
C GLN A 328 23.22 -25.57 6.37
N PRO A 329 23.21 -26.71 7.09
CA PRO A 329 22.50 -27.91 6.63
C PRO A 329 21.00 -27.69 6.39
N TYR A 330 20.37 -26.76 7.10
CA TYR A 330 18.94 -26.47 6.94
C TYR A 330 18.63 -25.67 5.68
N LEU A 331 19.63 -25.11 4.99
CA LEU A 331 19.45 -24.41 3.73
C LEU A 331 19.20 -25.35 2.55
N ASP A 332 19.50 -26.63 2.71
CA ASP A 332 19.24 -27.68 1.71
C ASP A 332 18.04 -28.57 2.09
N ASP A 333 17.23 -28.14 3.07
CA ASP A 333 16.06 -28.89 3.52
C ASP A 333 15.01 -29.07 2.42
N GLU A 334 14.27 -30.18 2.42
CA GLU A 334 13.20 -30.42 1.45
C GLU A 334 12.06 -29.38 1.60
N ASP A 335 11.78 -28.94 2.83
CA ASP A 335 10.73 -27.98 3.13
C ASP A 335 11.21 -26.52 2.96
N ALA A 336 10.53 -25.75 2.12
CA ALA A 336 10.86 -24.35 1.85
C ALA A 336 10.74 -23.44 3.09
N ALA A 337 9.80 -23.70 3.99
CA ALA A 337 9.65 -22.94 5.22
C ALA A 337 10.88 -23.13 6.13
N VAL A 338 11.39 -24.35 6.20
CA VAL A 338 12.57 -24.71 6.99
C VAL A 338 13.83 -24.08 6.39
N ARG A 339 14.02 -24.16 5.06
CA ARG A 339 15.11 -23.45 4.37
C ARG A 339 15.13 -21.95 4.70
N ARG A 340 13.97 -21.31 4.58
CA ARG A 340 13.81 -19.88 4.89
C ARG A 340 14.06 -19.56 6.36
N ALA A 341 13.61 -20.42 7.28
CA ALA A 341 13.88 -20.26 8.71
C ALA A 341 15.38 -20.40 9.01
N GLY A 342 16.07 -21.37 8.40
CA GLY A 342 17.52 -21.53 8.50
C GLY A 342 18.27 -20.28 8.04
N LEU A 343 17.90 -19.73 6.87
CA LEU A 343 18.56 -18.52 6.35
C LEU A 343 18.29 -17.28 7.22
N ARG A 344 17.08 -17.15 7.80
CA ARG A 344 16.78 -16.10 8.78
C ARG A 344 17.55 -16.27 10.07
N ALA A 345 17.72 -17.51 10.54
CA ALA A 345 18.53 -17.81 11.72
C ALA A 345 19.99 -17.39 11.48
N VAL A 346 20.54 -17.70 10.30
CA VAL A 346 21.87 -17.23 9.86
C VAL A 346 21.95 -15.70 9.91
N ALA A 347 21.00 -15.00 9.29
CA ALA A 347 21.00 -13.53 9.26
C ALA A 347 20.93 -12.92 10.67
N ARG A 348 20.09 -13.47 11.56
CA ARG A 348 19.94 -12.98 12.95
C ARG A 348 21.24 -13.08 13.75
N ARG A 349 22.05 -14.12 13.53
CA ARG A 349 23.35 -14.24 14.19
C ARG A 349 24.35 -13.16 13.76
N GLY A 350 24.20 -12.62 12.57
CA GLY A 350 25.03 -11.53 12.06
C GLY A 350 26.52 -11.88 11.91
N GLY A 351 27.35 -10.86 11.69
CA GLY A 351 28.79 -10.99 11.49
C GLY A 351 29.20 -11.49 10.11
N ASP A 352 30.52 -11.53 9.87
CA ASP A 352 31.09 -11.85 8.54
C ASP A 352 30.75 -13.25 8.07
N ALA A 353 30.66 -14.23 8.99
CA ALA A 353 30.27 -15.59 8.64
C ALA A 353 28.82 -15.65 8.13
N ALA A 354 27.89 -14.92 8.74
CA ALA A 354 26.51 -14.86 8.25
C ALA A 354 26.42 -14.13 6.91
N ALA A 355 27.21 -13.05 6.74
CA ALA A 355 27.30 -12.34 5.47
C ALA A 355 27.70 -13.28 4.33
N VAL A 356 28.74 -14.10 4.51
CA VAL A 356 29.20 -15.08 3.51
C VAL A 356 28.07 -16.04 3.12
N VAL A 357 27.35 -16.59 4.11
CA VAL A 357 26.24 -17.53 3.82
C VAL A 357 25.08 -16.85 3.09
N LEU A 358 24.74 -15.62 3.46
CA LEU A 358 23.71 -14.85 2.75
C LEU A 358 24.10 -14.55 1.31
N LEU A 359 25.38 -14.27 1.06
CA LEU A 359 25.91 -14.06 -0.29
C LEU A 359 25.92 -15.34 -1.12
N ASP A 360 26.29 -16.47 -0.53
CA ASP A 360 26.23 -17.78 -1.20
C ASP A 360 24.79 -18.18 -1.55
N ALA A 361 23.83 -17.83 -0.68
CA ALA A 361 22.40 -18.10 -0.90
C ALA A 361 21.80 -17.39 -2.13
N LEU A 362 22.44 -16.33 -2.65
CA LEU A 362 22.07 -15.71 -3.92
C LEU A 362 22.26 -16.63 -5.13
N SER A 363 23.22 -17.56 -5.03
CA SER A 363 23.50 -18.56 -6.06
C SER A 363 22.88 -19.92 -5.72
N SER A 364 21.99 -19.98 -4.73
CA SER A 364 21.34 -21.24 -4.32
C SER A 364 20.51 -21.83 -5.46
N PRO A 365 20.46 -23.17 -5.63
CA PRO A 365 19.50 -23.80 -6.53
C PRO A 365 18.04 -23.51 -6.13
N HIS A 366 17.78 -23.16 -4.87
CA HIS A 366 16.45 -22.88 -4.33
C HIS A 366 16.02 -21.42 -4.55
N ALA A 367 14.95 -21.23 -5.33
CA ALA A 367 14.46 -19.88 -5.67
C ALA A 367 13.99 -19.08 -4.45
N ASP A 368 13.41 -19.74 -3.45
CA ASP A 368 12.99 -19.14 -2.18
C ASP A 368 14.17 -18.57 -1.38
N LEU A 369 15.33 -19.24 -1.44
CA LEU A 369 16.54 -18.74 -0.78
C LEU A 369 17.16 -17.57 -1.52
N ARG A 370 17.19 -17.58 -2.85
CA ARG A 370 17.67 -16.44 -3.64
C ARG A 370 16.87 -15.16 -3.34
N ALA A 371 15.54 -15.29 -3.30
CA ALA A 371 14.64 -14.18 -2.97
C ALA A 371 14.87 -13.68 -1.53
N LEU A 372 14.87 -14.58 -0.55
CA LEU A 372 15.04 -14.21 0.86
C LEU A 372 16.43 -13.65 1.17
N ALA A 373 17.49 -14.18 0.54
CA ALA A 373 18.85 -13.66 0.68
C ALA A 373 18.95 -12.21 0.21
N THR A 374 18.26 -11.86 -0.88
CA THR A 374 18.18 -10.49 -1.39
C THR A 374 17.58 -9.54 -0.34
N GLU A 375 16.46 -9.95 0.28
CA GLU A 375 15.81 -9.19 1.35
C GLU A 375 16.73 -9.02 2.57
N LEU A 376 17.34 -10.11 3.04
CA LEU A 376 18.17 -10.11 4.25
C LEU A 376 19.49 -9.35 4.08
N LEU A 377 20.09 -9.35 2.88
CA LEU A 377 21.29 -8.57 2.58
C LEU A 377 21.01 -7.06 2.51
N ALA A 378 19.81 -6.67 2.07
CA ALA A 378 19.38 -5.27 2.08
C ALA A 378 19.21 -4.70 3.50
N LEU A 379 18.94 -5.56 4.49
CA LEU A 379 18.77 -5.20 5.90
C LEU A 379 20.07 -5.25 6.72
N ASN A 380 21.18 -5.71 6.13
CA ASN A 380 22.44 -5.90 6.84
C ASN A 380 23.43 -4.83 6.40
N ASP A 381 23.77 -3.85 7.23
CA ASP A 381 24.67 -2.73 6.87
C ASP A 381 26.17 -3.00 7.08
N SER A 382 26.58 -4.27 7.20
CA SER A 382 28.01 -4.61 7.39
C SER A 382 28.88 -4.09 6.22
N PRO A 383 30.03 -3.45 6.51
CA PRO A 383 31.00 -3.05 5.49
C PRO A 383 31.45 -4.20 4.59
N ALA A 384 31.58 -5.42 5.14
CA ALA A 384 31.94 -6.61 4.37
C ALA A 384 30.87 -7.00 3.34
N VAL A 385 29.59 -6.80 3.69
CA VAL A 385 28.47 -7.01 2.75
C VAL A 385 28.50 -5.94 1.66
N THR A 386 28.74 -4.68 2.02
CA THR A 386 28.89 -3.60 1.03
C THR A 386 30.03 -3.88 0.05
N ASP A 387 31.21 -4.29 0.55
CA ASP A 387 32.36 -4.64 -0.28
C ASP A 387 32.03 -5.77 -1.26
N ARG A 388 31.29 -6.78 -0.81
CA ARG A 388 30.89 -7.88 -1.69
C ARG A 388 29.83 -7.46 -2.71
N LEU A 389 28.80 -6.71 -2.31
CA LEU A 389 27.78 -6.22 -3.23
C LEU A 389 28.41 -5.37 -4.34
N LEU A 390 29.41 -4.54 -4.00
CA LEU A 390 30.18 -3.78 -4.98
C LEU A 390 30.93 -4.70 -5.96
N GLN A 391 31.53 -5.80 -5.50
CA GLN A 391 32.16 -6.80 -6.39
C GLN A 391 31.15 -7.52 -7.29
N LEU A 392 29.94 -7.78 -6.80
CA LEU A 392 28.89 -8.49 -7.54
C LEU A 392 28.31 -7.66 -8.70
N LEU A 393 28.46 -6.33 -8.67
CA LEU A 393 28.15 -5.47 -9.81
C LEU A 393 28.98 -5.83 -11.06
N ASP A 394 30.18 -6.39 -10.88
CA ASP A 394 31.09 -6.79 -11.97
C ASP A 394 30.93 -8.27 -12.37
N SER A 395 29.92 -8.97 -11.84
CA SER A 395 29.73 -10.41 -12.08
C SER A 395 29.42 -10.77 -13.54
N GLY A 396 28.88 -9.82 -14.32
CA GLY A 396 28.42 -10.04 -15.69
C GLY A 396 27.08 -10.77 -15.81
N ASP A 397 26.57 -11.35 -14.73
CA ASP A 397 25.28 -12.02 -14.66
C ASP A 397 24.17 -11.02 -14.28
N ALA A 398 23.11 -10.97 -15.08
CA ALA A 398 22.04 -9.99 -14.92
C ALA A 398 21.27 -10.16 -13.59
N GLU A 399 21.03 -11.40 -13.15
CA GLU A 399 20.30 -11.66 -11.91
C GLU A 399 21.16 -11.27 -10.70
N VAL A 400 22.43 -11.65 -10.72
CA VAL A 400 23.39 -11.31 -9.65
C VAL A 400 23.58 -9.79 -9.55
N MET A 401 23.70 -9.10 -10.69
CA MET A 401 23.79 -7.64 -10.72
C MET A 401 22.52 -6.97 -10.17
N ALA A 402 21.32 -7.45 -10.54
CA ALA A 402 20.05 -6.91 -10.05
C ALA A 402 19.93 -7.00 -8.52
N VAL A 403 20.36 -8.13 -7.94
CA VAL A 403 20.45 -8.30 -6.49
C VAL A 403 21.44 -7.31 -5.90
N ALA A 404 22.64 -7.19 -6.46
CA ALA A 404 23.66 -6.27 -5.97
C ALA A 404 23.15 -4.82 -5.93
N ILE A 405 22.48 -4.37 -7.00
CA ILE A 405 21.87 -3.05 -7.08
C ILE A 405 20.83 -2.85 -5.97
N SER A 406 19.99 -3.85 -5.74
CA SER A 406 18.92 -3.82 -4.72
C SER A 406 19.50 -3.76 -3.31
N GLY A 407 20.53 -4.57 -3.01
CA GLY A 407 21.20 -4.57 -1.71
C GLY A 407 21.93 -3.26 -1.40
N LEU A 408 22.34 -2.51 -2.43
CA LEU A 408 22.98 -1.19 -2.31
C LEU A 408 21.97 -0.03 -2.17
N LEU A 409 20.66 -0.28 -2.18
CA LEU A 409 19.62 0.76 -2.25
C LEU A 409 19.58 1.70 -1.04
N ASN A 410 19.79 1.16 0.18
CA ASN A 410 19.64 1.93 1.42
C ASN A 410 20.97 2.29 2.08
N ARG A 411 22.09 2.09 1.38
CA ARG A 411 23.43 2.29 1.92
C ARG A 411 24.00 3.65 1.57
N GLU A 412 24.64 4.27 2.56
CA GLU A 412 25.36 5.53 2.44
C GLU A 412 26.89 5.27 2.39
N ASP A 413 27.38 4.70 1.27
CA ASP A 413 28.82 4.50 1.03
C ASP A 413 29.26 5.28 -0.23
N PRO A 414 30.28 6.15 -0.13
CA PRO A 414 30.71 7.01 -1.24
C PRO A 414 31.27 6.24 -2.45
N ARG A 415 31.58 4.95 -2.31
CA ARG A 415 32.04 4.09 -3.40
C ARG A 415 30.89 3.60 -4.30
N ILE A 416 29.65 3.68 -3.83
CA ILE A 416 28.48 3.15 -4.54
C ILE A 416 28.22 3.89 -5.85
N ALA A 417 28.17 5.22 -5.86
CA ALA A 417 27.91 5.98 -7.08
C ALA A 417 28.96 5.71 -8.17
N PRO A 418 30.29 5.78 -7.89
CA PRO A 418 31.31 5.38 -8.86
C PRO A 418 31.17 3.95 -9.40
N ALA A 419 30.83 2.99 -8.54
CA ALA A 419 30.68 1.59 -8.95
C ALA A 419 29.46 1.39 -9.86
N LEU A 420 28.32 1.99 -9.52
CA LEU A 420 27.10 1.94 -10.35
C LEU A 420 27.31 2.63 -11.71
N VAL A 421 28.04 3.76 -11.75
CA VAL A 421 28.41 4.43 -13.01
C VAL A 421 29.28 3.51 -13.87
N THR A 422 30.25 2.83 -13.26
CA THR A 422 31.13 1.90 -13.96
C THR A 422 30.33 0.71 -14.51
N ALA A 423 29.47 0.10 -13.70
CA ALA A 423 28.61 -1.00 -14.10
C ALA A 423 27.66 -0.62 -15.24
N ALA A 424 27.03 0.56 -15.17
CA ALA A 424 26.13 1.05 -16.21
C ALA A 424 26.85 1.30 -17.55
N ARG A 425 28.10 1.77 -17.53
CA ARG A 425 28.93 1.95 -18.73
C ARG A 425 29.45 0.63 -19.30
N GLY A 426 29.59 -0.39 -18.45
CA GLY A 426 30.15 -1.70 -18.80
C GLY A 426 29.13 -2.77 -19.21
N LEU A 427 27.84 -2.42 -19.33
CA LEU A 427 26.82 -3.39 -19.73
C LEU A 427 27.07 -3.96 -21.12
N THR A 428 26.76 -5.25 -21.26
CA THR A 428 26.79 -6.04 -22.48
C THR A 428 25.37 -6.47 -22.85
N GLU A 429 25.18 -7.08 -24.02
CA GLU A 429 23.85 -7.60 -24.41
C GLU A 429 23.27 -8.60 -23.39
N ALA A 430 24.13 -9.39 -22.72
CA ALA A 430 23.70 -10.42 -21.77
C ALA A 430 23.10 -9.86 -20.46
N ASN A 431 23.49 -8.64 -20.06
CA ASN A 431 23.06 -8.03 -18.80
C ASN A 431 22.40 -6.65 -18.98
N GLN A 432 22.12 -6.24 -20.22
CA GLN A 432 21.47 -4.97 -20.54
C GLN A 432 20.11 -4.77 -19.84
N SER A 433 19.43 -5.85 -19.45
CA SER A 433 18.15 -5.84 -18.75
C SER A 433 18.20 -5.15 -17.38
N VAL A 434 19.37 -5.05 -16.75
CA VAL A 434 19.54 -4.41 -15.42
C VAL A 434 19.64 -2.89 -15.49
N LEU A 435 19.79 -2.31 -16.68
CA LEU A 435 19.97 -0.87 -16.87
C LEU A 435 18.89 -0.02 -16.18
N PRO A 436 17.58 -0.34 -16.24
CA PRO A 436 16.56 0.46 -15.56
C PRO A 436 16.75 0.51 -14.04
N ALA A 437 17.16 -0.60 -13.42
CA ALA A 437 17.44 -0.66 -11.99
C ALA A 437 18.68 0.18 -11.62
N LEU A 438 19.75 0.10 -12.43
CA LEU A 438 20.94 0.95 -12.27
C LEU A 438 20.59 2.44 -12.36
N LEU A 439 19.84 2.84 -13.40
CA LEU A 439 19.47 4.24 -13.60
C LEU A 439 18.57 4.75 -12.48
N ALA A 440 17.62 3.94 -12.00
CA ALA A 440 16.77 4.30 -10.86
C ALA A 440 17.61 4.53 -9.59
N ARG A 441 18.61 3.67 -9.33
CA ARG A 441 19.50 3.86 -8.17
C ARG A 441 20.39 5.09 -8.33
N LEU A 442 20.94 5.31 -9.53
CA LEU A 442 21.76 6.50 -9.83
C LEU A 442 20.97 7.80 -9.70
N ALA A 443 19.67 7.81 -10.05
CA ALA A 443 18.82 8.98 -9.91
C ALA A 443 18.70 9.45 -8.45
N ARG A 444 18.55 8.52 -7.51
CA ARG A 444 18.59 8.81 -6.06
C ARG A 444 19.94 9.35 -5.57
N LEU A 445 20.99 9.12 -6.34
CA LEU A 445 22.35 9.58 -6.08
C LEU A 445 22.74 10.74 -7.01
N ALA A 446 21.78 11.44 -7.64
CA ALA A 446 22.06 12.45 -8.66
C ALA A 446 22.87 13.67 -8.16
N ASN A 447 22.98 13.86 -6.84
CA ASN A 447 23.89 14.83 -6.22
C ASN A 447 25.37 14.47 -6.43
N ASP A 448 25.69 13.19 -6.67
CA ASP A 448 27.01 12.77 -7.13
C ASP A 448 27.22 13.26 -8.59
N PRO A 449 28.31 14.00 -8.87
CA PRO A 449 28.54 14.57 -10.20
C PRO A 449 28.61 13.53 -11.33
N ALA A 450 29.15 12.33 -11.06
CA ALA A 450 29.28 11.29 -12.07
C ALA A 450 27.93 10.61 -12.35
N ALA A 451 27.15 10.34 -11.30
CA ALA A 451 25.78 9.82 -11.44
C ALA A 451 24.89 10.81 -12.21
N GLY A 452 24.89 12.08 -11.80
CA GLY A 452 24.14 13.15 -12.46
C GLY A 452 24.55 13.36 -13.92
N ALA A 453 25.84 13.25 -14.25
CA ALA A 453 26.31 13.35 -15.64
C ALA A 453 25.83 12.16 -16.49
N LEU A 454 25.92 10.94 -15.96
CA LEU A 454 25.51 9.73 -16.68
C LEU A 454 24.00 9.71 -16.96
N LEU A 455 23.18 10.13 -16.01
CA LEU A 455 21.72 10.23 -16.19
C LEU A 455 21.36 11.20 -17.31
N ARG A 456 22.01 12.36 -17.39
CA ARG A 456 21.81 13.34 -18.47
C ARG A 456 22.25 12.79 -19.82
N GLU A 457 23.39 12.10 -19.87
CA GLU A 457 23.87 11.38 -21.06
C GLU A 457 22.82 10.36 -21.55
N HIS A 458 22.27 9.56 -20.64
CA HIS A 458 21.28 8.53 -20.98
C HIS A 458 19.92 9.11 -21.36
N ALA A 459 19.47 10.19 -20.71
CA ALA A 459 18.25 10.92 -21.08
C ALA A 459 18.33 11.60 -22.47
N ALA A 460 19.55 11.78 -22.99
CA ALA A 460 19.82 12.25 -24.35
C ALA A 460 20.20 11.12 -25.33
N SER A 461 20.13 9.85 -24.90
CA SER A 461 20.57 8.72 -25.72
C SER A 461 19.79 8.60 -27.04
N ALA A 462 20.50 8.24 -28.10
CA ALA A 462 19.88 7.89 -29.39
C ALA A 462 19.08 6.57 -29.33
N ASN A 463 19.36 5.70 -28.34
CA ASN A 463 18.60 4.48 -28.12
C ASN A 463 17.29 4.81 -27.35
N PRO A 464 16.11 4.59 -27.95
CA PRO A 464 14.84 4.98 -27.34
C PRO A 464 14.55 4.28 -26.00
N ALA A 465 14.96 3.01 -25.85
CA ALA A 465 14.73 2.25 -24.62
C ALA A 465 15.59 2.79 -23.47
N VAL A 466 16.86 3.08 -23.74
CA VAL A 466 17.80 3.71 -22.78
C VAL A 466 17.29 5.08 -22.38
N ARG A 467 16.89 5.89 -23.37
CA ARG A 467 16.35 7.24 -23.15
C ARG A 467 15.09 7.22 -22.30
N ALA A 468 14.14 6.35 -22.63
CA ALA A 468 12.89 6.21 -21.86
C ALA A 468 13.15 5.74 -20.42
N ALA A 469 14.05 4.78 -20.21
CA ALA A 469 14.42 4.31 -18.88
C ALA A 469 15.06 5.41 -18.04
N ALA A 470 15.97 6.20 -18.61
CA ALA A 470 16.59 7.33 -17.93
C ALA A 470 15.56 8.42 -17.57
N LEU A 471 14.67 8.79 -18.49
CA LEU A 471 13.60 9.76 -18.24
C LEU A 471 12.69 9.31 -17.08
N ARG A 472 12.30 8.02 -17.04
CA ARG A 472 11.51 7.46 -15.94
C ARG A 472 12.26 7.51 -14.61
N ALA A 473 13.55 7.18 -14.62
CA ALA A 473 14.38 7.19 -13.41
C ALA A 473 14.51 8.61 -12.82
N ILE A 474 14.76 9.62 -13.65
CA ILE A 474 14.95 11.00 -13.18
C ILE A 474 13.65 11.69 -12.74
N GLY A 475 12.50 11.25 -13.24
CA GLY A 475 11.23 11.96 -13.04
C GLY A 475 10.77 12.06 -11.58
N GLY A 476 11.11 11.06 -10.76
CA GLY A 476 10.76 11.01 -9.35
C GLY A 476 11.70 11.79 -8.42
N GLU A 477 12.80 12.32 -8.94
CA GLU A 477 13.89 12.89 -8.13
C GLU A 477 13.99 14.41 -8.30
N GLN A 478 14.61 15.09 -7.33
CA GLN A 478 14.93 16.52 -7.45
C GLN A 478 16.25 16.68 -8.23
N ILE A 479 16.15 16.92 -9.54
CA ILE A 479 17.31 17.10 -10.43
C ILE A 479 17.29 18.48 -11.06
N ASP A 480 18.41 19.18 -10.97
CA ASP A 480 18.62 20.46 -11.65
C ASP A 480 18.55 20.31 -13.17
N GLY A 481 17.71 21.13 -13.79
CA GLY A 481 17.48 21.15 -15.24
C GLY A 481 16.51 20.06 -15.74
N LEU A 482 15.69 19.48 -14.85
CA LEU A 482 14.78 18.38 -15.21
C LEU A 482 13.80 18.78 -16.33
N VAL A 483 13.29 20.01 -16.30
CA VAL A 483 12.36 20.52 -17.32
C VAL A 483 13.03 20.52 -18.70
N GLU A 484 14.25 21.03 -18.78
CA GLU A 484 15.04 21.13 -20.02
C GLU A 484 15.42 19.74 -20.57
N LEU A 485 15.61 18.76 -19.69
CA LEU A 485 15.90 17.37 -20.06
C LEU A 485 14.66 16.63 -20.58
N VAL A 486 13.52 16.81 -19.93
CA VAL A 486 12.28 16.05 -20.19
C VAL A 486 11.46 16.67 -21.31
N ALA A 487 11.36 17.99 -21.36
CA ALA A 487 10.43 18.66 -22.26
C ALA A 487 10.67 18.37 -23.75
N PRO A 488 11.90 18.31 -24.29
CA PRO A 488 12.13 17.91 -25.68
C PRO A 488 11.68 16.46 -25.96
N ALA A 489 11.68 15.59 -24.94
CA ALA A 489 11.29 14.18 -25.08
C ALA A 489 9.77 13.98 -25.23
N LEU A 490 8.94 14.92 -24.77
CA LEU A 490 7.47 14.92 -25.03
C LEU A 490 7.14 14.89 -26.53
N PHE A 491 8.05 15.43 -27.33
CA PHE A 491 7.87 15.57 -28.78
C PHE A 491 8.72 14.58 -29.58
N ALA A 492 9.32 13.59 -28.92
CA ALA A 492 10.03 12.53 -29.61
C ALA A 492 9.10 11.76 -30.57
N GLU A 493 9.60 11.41 -31.76
CA GLU A 493 8.89 10.56 -32.72
C GLU A 493 8.63 9.16 -32.15
N ASN A 494 9.53 8.68 -31.29
CA ASN A 494 9.37 7.39 -30.63
C ASN A 494 8.34 7.48 -29.48
N GLY A 495 7.26 6.71 -29.60
CA GLY A 495 6.17 6.71 -28.62
C GLY A 495 6.57 6.29 -27.20
N GLN A 496 7.59 5.43 -27.02
CA GLN A 496 8.04 5.04 -25.68
C GLN A 496 8.71 6.20 -24.94
N VAL A 497 9.51 6.98 -25.67
CA VAL A 497 10.19 8.17 -25.13
C VAL A 497 9.18 9.27 -24.82
N ALA A 498 8.24 9.54 -25.74
CA ALA A 498 7.18 10.51 -25.53
C ALA A 498 6.28 10.13 -24.34
N SER A 499 5.93 8.85 -24.21
CA SER A 499 5.17 8.33 -23.07
C SER A 499 5.92 8.50 -21.75
N ALA A 500 7.22 8.14 -21.71
CA ALA A 500 8.04 8.32 -20.52
C ALA A 500 8.10 9.79 -20.09
N ALA A 501 8.33 10.71 -21.03
CA ALA A 501 8.33 12.14 -20.74
C ALA A 501 6.97 12.63 -20.23
N ALA A 502 5.87 12.16 -20.83
CA ALA A 502 4.52 12.52 -20.40
C ALA A 502 4.19 11.99 -18.99
N ASP A 503 4.68 10.81 -18.61
CA ASP A 503 4.56 10.28 -17.25
C ASP A 503 5.27 11.21 -16.26
N VAL A 504 6.49 11.67 -16.59
CA VAL A 504 7.24 12.61 -15.74
C VAL A 504 6.49 13.92 -15.56
N VAL A 505 6.01 14.53 -16.66
CA VAL A 505 5.25 15.79 -16.59
C VAL A 505 3.99 15.64 -15.74
N ARG A 506 3.27 14.53 -15.87
CA ARG A 506 2.09 14.24 -15.02
C ARG A 506 2.45 14.09 -13.55
N GLY A 507 3.56 13.43 -13.25
CA GLY A 507 4.05 13.23 -11.88
C GLY A 507 4.66 14.49 -11.25
N ARG A 508 5.03 15.49 -12.06
CA ARG A 508 5.75 16.70 -11.64
C ARG A 508 4.98 17.98 -11.95
N ALA A 509 3.72 18.02 -11.52
CA ALA A 509 2.88 19.21 -11.65
C ALA A 509 3.39 20.41 -10.81
N ASP A 510 4.35 20.19 -9.91
CA ASP A 510 5.06 21.21 -9.13
C ASP A 510 6.01 22.06 -9.99
N LEU A 511 6.41 21.59 -11.16
CA LEU A 511 7.35 22.28 -12.04
C LEU A 511 6.63 23.13 -13.10
N ASP A 512 7.27 24.23 -13.50
CA ASP A 512 6.77 25.09 -14.57
C ASP A 512 7.12 24.52 -15.96
N TRP A 513 6.11 23.91 -16.60
CA TRP A 513 6.21 23.38 -17.96
C TRP A 513 5.76 24.37 -19.05
N SER A 514 5.33 25.58 -18.67
CA SER A 514 4.63 26.52 -19.56
C SER A 514 5.47 26.97 -20.75
N ALA A 515 6.80 27.01 -20.60
CA ALA A 515 7.73 27.31 -21.69
C ALA A 515 7.72 26.27 -22.82
N TYR A 516 7.22 25.05 -22.54
CA TYR A 516 7.27 23.91 -23.47
C TYR A 516 5.90 23.36 -23.86
N LEU A 517 4.87 23.64 -23.05
CA LEU A 517 3.49 23.28 -23.33
C LEU A 517 2.72 24.51 -23.76
N SER A 518 2.38 24.61 -25.04
CA SER A 518 1.41 25.62 -25.48
C SER A 518 0.07 25.44 -24.78
N PRO A 519 -0.62 26.54 -24.42
CA PRO A 519 -1.95 26.48 -23.86
C PRO A 519 -2.93 25.87 -24.85
N TYR A 520 -3.93 25.17 -24.33
CA TYR A 520 -5.06 24.70 -25.14
C TYR A 520 -5.98 25.86 -25.52
N ILE A 521 -6.66 25.69 -26.65
CA ILE A 521 -7.77 26.57 -27.03
C ILE A 521 -8.91 26.28 -26.06
N THR A 522 -9.26 27.26 -25.24
CA THR A 522 -10.34 27.14 -24.27
C THR A 522 -11.64 27.81 -24.70
N LYS A 523 -11.58 28.78 -25.61
CA LYS A 523 -12.77 29.52 -26.08
C LYS A 523 -13.20 29.03 -27.44
N TRP A 524 -14.44 28.57 -27.53
CA TRP A 524 -15.03 28.01 -28.74
C TRP A 524 -16.41 28.59 -29.03
N GLN A 525 -16.77 28.59 -30.30
CA GLN A 525 -18.17 28.53 -30.73
C GLN A 525 -18.45 27.10 -31.16
N VAL A 526 -19.61 26.56 -30.78
CA VAL A 526 -20.02 25.20 -31.13
C VAL A 526 -21.37 25.22 -31.83
N LEU A 527 -21.52 24.36 -32.84
CA LEU A 527 -22.73 24.21 -33.64
C LEU A 527 -23.02 22.72 -33.88
N GLY A 528 -24.26 22.32 -33.68
CA GLY A 528 -24.74 20.95 -33.88
C GLY A 528 -26.02 20.68 -33.09
N PRO A 529 -26.54 19.45 -33.14
CA PRO A 529 -26.02 18.34 -33.95
C PRO A 529 -26.47 18.46 -35.41
N VAL A 530 -25.60 18.04 -36.34
CA VAL A 530 -25.93 17.91 -37.76
C VAL A 530 -25.82 16.46 -38.23
N ALA A 531 -26.40 16.16 -39.38
CA ALA A 531 -26.27 14.83 -39.99
C ALA A 531 -24.80 14.51 -40.34
N GLN A 532 -24.42 13.26 -40.09
CA GLN A 532 -23.09 12.73 -40.35
C GLN A 532 -22.90 12.43 -41.85
N ASP A 533 -22.46 13.43 -42.64
CA ASP A 533 -22.00 13.22 -44.02
C ASP A 533 -20.56 13.76 -44.20
N PHE A 534 -19.67 12.94 -44.73
CA PHE A 534 -18.26 13.28 -45.04
C PHE A 534 -18.09 13.99 -46.39
N THR A 535 -19.12 14.06 -47.23
CA THR A 535 -18.96 14.39 -48.66
C THR A 535 -19.19 15.86 -49.04
N VAL A 536 -19.51 16.75 -48.10
CA VAL A 536 -19.80 18.15 -48.45
C VAL A 536 -18.51 18.97 -48.52
N ALA A 537 -17.96 19.10 -49.73
CA ALA A 537 -16.89 20.06 -49.99
C ALA A 537 -17.37 21.50 -49.71
N ASN A 538 -16.54 22.28 -49.01
CA ASN A 538 -16.67 23.73 -48.72
C ASN A 538 -17.42 24.17 -47.45
N GLU A 539 -17.56 23.33 -46.42
CA GLU A 539 -18.18 23.71 -45.13
C GLU A 539 -17.50 24.92 -44.44
N ALA A 540 -16.16 25.03 -44.50
CA ALA A 540 -15.42 26.05 -43.77
C ALA A 540 -15.72 27.50 -44.21
N ALA A 541 -15.91 27.74 -45.51
CA ALA A 541 -16.22 29.09 -46.02
C ALA A 541 -17.63 29.55 -45.65
N THR A 542 -18.55 28.61 -45.39
CA THR A 542 -19.94 28.88 -45.00
C THR A 542 -20.12 28.98 -43.49
N LEU A 543 -19.40 28.18 -42.72
CA LEU A 543 -19.63 28.02 -41.28
C LEU A 543 -18.81 28.98 -40.41
N THR A 544 -17.72 29.55 -40.93
CA THR A 544 -16.88 30.52 -40.18
C THR A 544 -17.51 31.92 -40.02
N LYS A 545 -18.84 32.05 -40.22
CA LYS A 545 -19.62 33.27 -40.03
C LYS A 545 -20.53 33.11 -38.81
N THR A 546 -20.53 34.08 -37.90
CA THR A 546 -21.26 34.03 -36.62
C THR A 546 -22.79 34.02 -36.77
N ASP A 547 -23.32 34.49 -37.90
CA ASP A 547 -24.75 34.53 -38.24
C ASP A 547 -25.23 33.29 -39.03
N ALA A 548 -24.35 32.32 -39.28
CA ALA A 548 -24.70 31.12 -40.03
C ALA A 548 -25.73 30.27 -39.26
N THR A 549 -26.82 29.94 -39.95
CA THR A 549 -27.82 28.97 -39.52
C THR A 549 -27.74 27.75 -40.45
N VAL A 550 -27.63 26.56 -39.89
CA VAL A 550 -27.40 25.31 -40.64
C VAL A 550 -28.54 24.35 -40.37
N ALA A 551 -28.94 23.54 -41.35
CA ALA A 551 -29.87 22.46 -41.13
C ALA A 551 -29.24 21.40 -40.19
N GLY A 552 -29.74 21.32 -38.96
CA GLY A 552 -29.42 20.26 -38.01
C GLY A 552 -30.38 19.09 -38.11
N VAL A 553 -30.21 18.10 -37.23
CA VAL A 553 -30.97 16.83 -37.28
C VAL A 553 -32.48 17.05 -37.06
N ASP A 554 -32.86 17.90 -36.09
CA ASP A 554 -34.27 18.16 -35.74
C ASP A 554 -34.75 19.56 -36.15
N GLY A 555 -33.96 20.27 -36.95
CA GLY A 555 -34.21 21.65 -37.34
C GLY A 555 -32.94 22.47 -37.41
N ASN A 556 -33.10 23.75 -37.71
CA ASN A 556 -31.97 24.65 -37.88
C ASN A 556 -31.20 24.87 -36.56
N VAL A 557 -29.87 24.78 -36.63
CA VAL A 557 -28.94 25.02 -35.52
C VAL A 557 -28.09 26.26 -35.79
N SER A 558 -27.68 26.95 -34.72
CA SER A 558 -26.84 28.15 -34.75
C SER A 558 -25.65 27.99 -33.80
N TRP A 559 -24.64 28.85 -33.99
CA TRP A 559 -23.48 28.91 -33.10
C TRP A 559 -23.86 29.26 -31.66
N LYS A 560 -23.19 28.62 -30.71
CA LYS A 560 -23.30 28.88 -29.27
C LYS A 560 -21.90 28.99 -28.66
N PRO A 561 -21.64 29.91 -27.73
CA PRO A 561 -20.37 29.95 -27.02
C PRO A 561 -20.19 28.68 -26.18
N ALA A 562 -18.96 28.18 -26.13
CA ALA A 562 -18.57 27.03 -25.33
C ALA A 562 -17.16 27.24 -24.77
N GLU A 563 -16.93 26.70 -23.56
CA GLU A 563 -15.65 26.83 -22.88
C GLU A 563 -15.10 25.43 -22.58
N ALA A 564 -13.87 25.18 -23.01
CA ALA A 564 -13.13 23.99 -22.64
C ALA A 564 -12.55 24.18 -21.23
N ARG A 565 -12.38 23.07 -20.51
CA ARG A 565 -11.70 23.09 -19.21
C ARG A 565 -10.25 23.57 -19.35
N GLY A 566 -9.58 23.89 -18.23
CA GLY A 566 -8.19 24.35 -18.23
C GLY A 566 -7.18 23.37 -18.84
N ASP A 567 -7.56 22.09 -18.96
CA ASP A 567 -6.79 21.02 -19.63
C ASP A 567 -7.14 20.86 -21.13
N GLY A 568 -7.91 21.79 -21.70
CA GLY A 568 -8.29 21.83 -23.11
C GLY A 568 -9.46 20.95 -23.52
N LEU A 569 -10.09 20.20 -22.60
CA LEU A 569 -11.21 19.33 -22.95
C LEU A 569 -12.48 20.16 -23.20
N LEU A 570 -12.93 20.16 -24.46
CA LEU A 570 -14.24 20.64 -24.87
C LEU A 570 -15.20 19.45 -24.91
N ASP A 571 -16.21 19.45 -24.04
CA ASP A 571 -17.24 18.42 -23.95
C ASP A 571 -18.40 18.75 -24.90
N LEU A 572 -18.47 18.04 -26.02
CA LEU A 572 -19.49 18.26 -27.04
C LEU A 572 -20.83 17.59 -26.66
N LEU A 573 -20.83 16.55 -25.82
CA LEU A 573 -22.07 15.97 -25.28
C LEU A 573 -22.82 17.00 -24.44
N ALA A 574 -22.09 17.68 -23.55
CA ALA A 574 -22.67 18.71 -22.68
C ALA A 574 -23.04 19.98 -23.45
N THR A 575 -22.25 20.34 -24.47
CA THR A 575 -22.40 21.61 -25.20
C THR A 575 -23.45 21.56 -26.30
N ILE A 576 -23.52 20.45 -27.04
CA ILE A 576 -24.46 20.26 -28.14
C ILE A 576 -25.70 19.55 -27.60
N GLU A 577 -25.57 18.25 -27.39
CA GLU A 577 -26.50 17.34 -26.73
C GLU A 577 -25.96 15.90 -26.85
N ARG A 578 -26.44 15.01 -25.99
CA ARG A 578 -26.09 13.59 -26.04
C ARG A 578 -26.83 12.90 -27.18
N ARG A 579 -26.16 12.70 -28.32
CA ARG A 579 -26.69 12.02 -29.51
C ARG A 579 -25.57 11.29 -30.26
N GLU A 580 -25.91 10.15 -30.86
CA GLU A 580 -25.00 9.32 -31.64
C GLU A 580 -25.30 9.43 -33.15
N ASN A 581 -24.34 9.06 -33.99
CA ASN A 581 -24.41 9.12 -35.45
C ASN A 581 -24.68 10.52 -36.01
N VAL A 582 -24.06 11.52 -35.39
CA VAL A 582 -24.18 12.95 -35.74
C VAL A 582 -22.81 13.58 -35.86
N ALA A 583 -22.76 14.85 -36.24
CA ALA A 583 -21.55 15.66 -36.18
C ALA A 583 -21.81 17.00 -35.49
N GLY A 584 -20.71 17.58 -35.02
CA GLY A 584 -20.67 18.85 -34.32
C GLY A 584 -19.47 19.63 -34.81
N TYR A 585 -19.61 20.95 -34.87
CA TYR A 585 -18.55 21.86 -35.26
C TYR A 585 -18.09 22.65 -34.07
N ALA A 586 -16.78 22.78 -33.92
CA ALA A 586 -16.14 23.69 -32.99
C ALA A 586 -15.30 24.68 -33.80
N TRP A 587 -15.53 25.97 -33.59
CA TRP A 587 -14.83 27.07 -34.26
C TRP A 587 -14.14 27.95 -33.23
N ALA A 588 -12.89 28.30 -33.51
CA ALA A 588 -12.09 29.21 -32.70
C ALA A 588 -11.28 30.15 -33.60
N VAL A 589 -10.94 31.31 -33.02
CA VAL A 589 -10.07 32.29 -33.66
C VAL A 589 -8.76 32.36 -32.89
N VAL A 590 -7.65 32.20 -33.61
CA VAL A 590 -6.31 32.29 -33.05
C VAL A 590 -5.55 33.42 -33.73
N GLU A 591 -4.93 34.29 -32.93
CA GLU A 591 -4.11 35.39 -33.44
C GLU A 591 -2.63 35.04 -33.37
N ALA A 592 -1.96 35.15 -34.52
CA ALA A 592 -0.52 34.98 -34.63
C ALA A 592 0.17 36.35 -34.79
N PRO A 593 1.28 36.62 -34.09
CA PRO A 593 1.95 37.91 -34.15
C PRO A 593 2.63 38.18 -35.50
N ALA A 594 2.94 37.13 -36.25
CA ALA A 594 3.48 37.18 -37.61
C ALA A 594 3.08 35.90 -38.36
N ALA A 595 3.28 35.88 -39.68
CA ALA A 595 3.14 34.64 -40.43
C ALA A 595 4.24 33.66 -39.99
N MET A 596 3.86 32.46 -39.54
CA MET A 596 4.78 31.53 -38.90
C MET A 596 4.38 30.07 -39.13
N ASP A 597 5.38 29.18 -39.12
CA ASP A 597 5.14 27.74 -39.12
C ASP A 597 4.71 27.33 -37.70
N ALA A 598 3.73 26.44 -37.65
CA ALA A 598 3.22 25.88 -36.42
C ALA A 598 2.93 24.40 -36.60
N GLN A 599 2.75 23.72 -35.49
CA GLN A 599 2.20 22.38 -35.43
C GLN A 599 0.84 22.47 -34.74
N LEU A 600 -0.22 22.19 -35.50
CA LEU A 600 -1.54 21.95 -34.94
C LEU A 600 -1.49 20.61 -34.22
N ARG A 601 -1.91 20.59 -32.96
CA ARG A 601 -1.99 19.37 -32.15
C ARG A 601 -3.40 19.20 -31.65
N LEU A 602 -3.98 18.03 -31.89
CA LEU A 602 -5.35 17.76 -31.49
C LEU A 602 -5.55 16.31 -31.05
N GLY A 603 -6.60 16.12 -30.27
CA GLY A 603 -7.27 14.84 -30.04
C GLY A 603 -8.77 15.03 -30.17
N SER A 604 -9.48 14.03 -30.66
CA SER A 604 -10.93 14.01 -30.66
C SER A 604 -11.44 12.64 -30.20
N ASP A 605 -12.63 12.66 -29.62
CA ASP A 605 -13.49 11.49 -29.47
C ASP A 605 -14.25 11.29 -30.77
N ASP A 606 -14.01 10.16 -31.41
CA ASP A 606 -14.32 9.80 -32.79
C ASP A 606 -13.60 10.64 -33.86
N GLY A 607 -13.93 10.39 -35.13
CA GLY A 607 -13.29 10.99 -36.28
C GLY A 607 -13.47 12.51 -36.34
N CYS A 608 -12.51 13.21 -36.94
CA CYS A 608 -12.58 14.66 -37.11
C CYS A 608 -12.07 15.13 -38.47
N VAL A 609 -12.54 16.30 -38.91
CA VAL A 609 -11.99 17.04 -40.04
C VAL A 609 -11.63 18.44 -39.58
N VAL A 610 -10.44 18.93 -39.96
CA VAL A 610 -9.96 20.25 -39.55
C VAL A 610 -9.71 21.13 -40.76
N TRP A 611 -10.20 22.36 -40.68
CA TRP A 611 -9.90 23.43 -41.60
C TRP A 611 -9.22 24.59 -40.89
N LEU A 612 -8.19 25.14 -41.52
CA LEU A 612 -7.50 26.34 -41.09
C LEU A 612 -7.62 27.38 -42.21
N ASN A 613 -8.19 28.53 -41.92
CA ASN A 613 -8.40 29.62 -42.88
C ASN A 613 -9.15 29.20 -44.15
N GLY A 614 -10.08 28.24 -44.02
CA GLY A 614 -10.88 27.69 -45.12
C GLY A 614 -10.24 26.50 -45.85
N GLU A 615 -8.97 26.21 -45.62
CA GLU A 615 -8.26 25.09 -46.23
C GLU A 615 -8.31 23.86 -45.32
N LYS A 616 -8.66 22.69 -45.86
CA LYS A 616 -8.63 21.44 -45.10
C LYS A 616 -7.18 21.05 -44.83
N VAL A 617 -6.82 20.95 -43.55
CA VAL A 617 -5.45 20.63 -43.11
C VAL A 617 -5.33 19.23 -42.50
N HIS A 618 -6.44 18.65 -42.02
CA HIS A 618 -6.40 17.32 -41.38
C HIS A 618 -7.72 16.57 -41.51
N GLU A 619 -7.63 15.25 -41.49
CA GLU A 619 -8.75 14.33 -41.35
C GLU A 619 -8.31 13.07 -40.61
N ALA A 620 -9.08 12.68 -39.60
CA ALA A 620 -8.98 11.41 -38.92
C ALA A 620 -10.34 10.70 -39.01
N THR A 621 -10.33 9.43 -39.41
CA THR A 621 -11.54 8.62 -39.58
C THR A 621 -11.59 7.49 -38.55
N GLY A 622 -12.79 6.95 -38.30
CA GLY A 622 -13.02 5.86 -37.35
C GLY A 622 -13.37 6.33 -35.94
N ASN A 623 -13.82 5.38 -35.12
CA ASN A 623 -14.19 5.63 -33.72
C ASN A 623 -12.94 5.57 -32.83
N ARG A 624 -12.74 6.56 -31.95
CA ARG A 624 -11.54 6.69 -31.11
C ARG A 624 -11.84 7.46 -29.85
N GLY A 625 -11.20 7.14 -28.72
CA GLY A 625 -11.29 7.98 -27.53
C GLY A 625 -10.43 9.24 -27.63
N LEU A 626 -10.77 10.28 -26.86
CA LEU A 626 -9.94 11.48 -26.76
C LEU A 626 -8.53 11.15 -26.23
N ASN A 627 -7.53 11.31 -27.10
CA ASN A 627 -6.12 11.31 -26.73
C ASN A 627 -5.47 12.63 -27.16
N ARG A 628 -5.08 13.47 -26.20
CA ARG A 628 -4.58 14.83 -26.47
C ARG A 628 -3.27 14.77 -27.26
N ASP A 629 -3.14 15.65 -28.25
CA ASP A 629 -1.98 15.75 -29.14
C ASP A 629 -1.64 14.45 -29.91
N SER A 630 -2.58 13.50 -30.01
CA SER A 630 -2.39 12.26 -30.78
C SER A 630 -2.20 12.56 -32.26
N ASP A 631 -2.89 13.59 -32.76
CA ASP A 631 -2.74 14.08 -34.13
C ASP A 631 -1.83 15.32 -34.13
N ARG A 632 -0.83 15.32 -35.02
CA ARG A 632 0.15 16.39 -35.14
C ARG A 632 0.33 16.78 -36.60
N VAL A 633 -0.04 18.01 -36.93
CA VAL A 633 -0.16 18.47 -38.33
C VAL A 633 0.67 19.73 -38.53
N PRO A 634 1.70 19.72 -39.39
CA PRO A 634 2.42 20.92 -39.78
C PRO A 634 1.47 21.88 -40.52
N VAL A 635 1.41 23.13 -40.08
CA VAL A 635 0.55 24.16 -40.66
C VAL A 635 1.28 25.51 -40.72
N ARG A 636 0.82 26.41 -41.59
CA ARG A 636 1.31 27.79 -41.68
C ARG A 636 0.21 28.75 -41.22
N LEU A 637 0.51 29.54 -40.19
CA LEU A 637 -0.37 30.60 -39.71
C LEU A 637 -0.11 31.91 -40.47
N ARG A 638 -1.18 32.68 -40.71
CA ARG A 638 -1.12 34.06 -41.24
C ARG A 638 -0.84 35.02 -40.09
N ALA A 639 -0.24 36.17 -40.37
CA ALA A 639 -0.15 37.26 -39.41
C ALA A 639 -1.57 37.76 -39.05
N GLY A 640 -1.83 37.98 -37.77
CA GLY A 640 -3.16 38.35 -37.26
C GLY A 640 -4.10 37.16 -37.14
N ARG A 641 -5.36 37.36 -37.53
CA ARG A 641 -6.47 36.43 -37.37
C ARG A 641 -6.30 35.14 -38.20
N ASN A 642 -6.49 34.00 -37.55
CA ASN A 642 -6.62 32.69 -38.18
C ASN A 642 -7.88 31.98 -37.70
N ASP A 643 -8.72 31.52 -38.63
CA ASP A 643 -9.97 30.83 -38.34
C ASP A 643 -9.74 29.31 -38.34
N LEU A 644 -9.98 28.66 -37.20
CA LEU A 644 -9.86 27.21 -37.02
C LEU A 644 -11.26 26.61 -36.89
N LEU A 645 -11.65 25.74 -37.81
CA LEU A 645 -12.89 24.98 -37.76
C LEU A 645 -12.59 23.49 -37.63
N VAL A 646 -13.21 22.83 -36.66
CA VAL A 646 -13.10 21.39 -36.45
C VAL A 646 -14.49 20.78 -36.50
N LYS A 647 -14.72 19.83 -37.40
CA LYS A 647 -15.87 18.93 -37.37
C LYS A 647 -15.48 17.70 -36.59
N VAL A 648 -16.27 17.32 -35.58
CA VAL A 648 -16.09 16.09 -34.82
C VAL A 648 -17.33 15.24 -35.03
N ILE A 649 -17.11 14.00 -35.46
CA ILE A 649 -18.15 13.00 -35.63
C ILE A 649 -18.49 12.42 -34.25
N GLN A 650 -19.72 11.96 -34.06
CA GLN A 650 -20.10 11.14 -32.92
C GLN A 650 -20.61 9.79 -33.46
N GLY A 651 -19.83 8.73 -33.24
CA GLY A 651 -20.17 7.34 -33.57
C GLY A 651 -20.79 6.57 -32.40
N GLY A 652 -20.34 6.81 -31.16
CA GLY A 652 -21.01 6.36 -29.92
C GLY A 652 -20.20 6.67 -28.66
N GLY A 653 -20.80 6.69 -27.48
CA GLY A 653 -20.07 6.92 -26.22
C GLY A 653 -19.81 8.40 -25.89
N ASP A 654 -18.57 8.74 -25.53
CA ASP A 654 -18.17 10.12 -25.17
C ASP A 654 -18.00 10.99 -26.44
N TRP A 655 -18.03 12.32 -26.30
CA TRP A 655 -17.88 13.24 -27.44
C TRP A 655 -17.10 14.48 -27.03
N SER A 656 -15.85 14.57 -27.47
CA SER A 656 -14.96 15.61 -26.98
C SER A 656 -13.84 16.00 -27.96
N LEU A 657 -13.25 17.17 -27.74
CA LEU A 657 -12.19 17.75 -28.55
C LEU A 657 -11.17 18.45 -27.65
N ALA A 658 -9.89 18.37 -28.01
CA ALA A 658 -8.85 19.22 -27.43
C ALA A 658 -7.89 19.65 -28.53
N VAL A 659 -7.58 20.96 -28.60
CA VAL A 659 -6.70 21.52 -29.64
C VAL A 659 -5.75 22.56 -29.08
N ARG A 660 -4.51 22.57 -29.58
CA ARG A 660 -3.52 23.63 -29.35
C ARG A 660 -2.59 23.83 -30.54
N PHE A 661 -1.91 24.97 -30.57
CA PHE A 661 -0.84 25.26 -31.53
C PHE A 661 0.51 25.26 -30.81
N GLY A 662 1.46 24.45 -31.28
CA GLY A 662 2.83 24.39 -30.77
C GLY A 662 3.86 24.63 -31.87
N SER A 663 5.13 24.65 -31.50
CA SER A 663 6.23 24.40 -32.44
C SER A 663 6.57 22.91 -32.43
N PRO A 664 7.30 22.37 -33.43
CA PRO A 664 7.82 21.00 -33.34
C PRO A 664 8.62 20.73 -32.05
N ALA A 665 9.25 21.75 -31.47
CA ALA A 665 10.11 21.66 -30.30
C ALA A 665 9.42 22.01 -28.96
N GLY A 666 8.18 22.50 -28.95
CA GLY A 666 7.53 22.93 -27.71
C GLY A 666 6.42 23.96 -27.89
N ALA A 667 6.39 24.95 -27.00
CA ALA A 667 5.40 26.00 -27.03
C ALA A 667 5.58 26.92 -28.27
N LEU A 668 4.50 27.59 -28.66
CA LEU A 668 4.52 28.63 -29.70
C LEU A 668 4.33 30.00 -29.04
N ALA A 669 5.37 30.83 -29.05
CA ALA A 669 5.37 32.11 -28.35
C ALA A 669 4.49 33.17 -29.03
N GLY A 670 3.85 34.01 -28.21
CA GLY A 670 3.14 35.21 -28.68
C GLY A 670 1.79 34.97 -29.34
N MET A 671 1.27 33.74 -29.34
CA MET A 671 -0.11 33.46 -29.75
C MET A 671 -1.10 33.94 -28.71
N SER A 672 -2.25 34.44 -29.15
CA SER A 672 -3.38 34.71 -28.28
C SER A 672 -4.67 34.13 -28.83
N LEU A 673 -5.60 33.83 -27.91
CA LEU A 673 -6.95 33.39 -28.25
C LEU A 673 -7.84 34.62 -28.32
N ALA A 674 -8.39 34.91 -29.50
CA ALA A 674 -9.37 35.96 -29.66
C ALA A 674 -10.77 35.44 -29.29
N ASP A 675 -11.65 36.35 -28.88
CA ASP A 675 -13.08 36.03 -28.83
C ASP A 675 -13.56 35.83 -30.28
N PRO A 676 -14.15 34.67 -30.62
CA PRO A 676 -14.68 34.44 -31.96
C PRO A 676 -15.88 35.36 -32.33
N ARG A 677 -16.43 36.16 -31.39
CA ARG A 677 -17.55 37.08 -31.63
C ARG A 677 -17.17 38.41 -32.29
#